data_AF-A0A151T0A2-F1
#
_entry.id   AF-A0A151T0A2-F1
#
_cell.length_a   1.000
_cell.length_b   1.000
_cell.length_c   1.000
_cell.angle_alpha   90.00
_cell.angle_beta   90.00
_cell.angle_gamma   90.00
#
_symmetry.space_group_name_H-M   'P 1'
#
loop_
_entity.id
_entity.type
_entity.pdbx_description
1 polymer ?
#
loop_
_entity_poly.entity_id
_entity_poly.type
_entity_poly.pdbx_seq_one_letter_code
_entity_poly.pdbx_strand_id
1 'polypeptide(L)'
;MAFAMVGEALISASVEILLDRITSSEFRDYFANRKLNVSLLDELKIKLLSLNAVLNDAEEKQITDLAVRAWLDELKDAVLDAEDLLDEINTDSLRSKVEGESKTLTTRVRSLLSSPFNQFYSSINSKLEAISTRLEHFVKHKDILGLQSVSRRVSSRTVTDSLVESVVVAREDDKEKLLRMLLSDEDGKNNHIEVLTILGMGGLGKTTLAQCLYNNNAVQKHFDLTTWAWVSDDFDVFRVTKTIVESVTSKKSDSSNLDALRVELKNNLTDKKFLLVLDDLWNEGLFQNGKNTFNIVRPVLQAVQAVLLAARAVLLAARAFLLAIQVILLAARAAMKLYDVSKRFEGLYELKFVRTFLPQSPYVYYHYLTKRVSHGWLPKLRCLRTLSLSTYRNITELPDSIGNLVLLRYLDLSSTSIKRLPDATFTLYNLQTLKLANCKFLMQLSGQIANLVNLRHLDIRDTNLNEIPKQICKLQDLRTLTSFVVGREDGLRIKELGKFLFLQGNLSILKLQNVVNPMDAFQANMKKKKQIEELTLKWGEDPQDSQIEKDVFENLQPSTNLKKLTIRYYSGTSFPKWLSESSYSNVIVLRISDCNYCLSLPPFGQLPSLKELVIQRMEMVKTVDEEFYSNNERSSLFQPFPMLESLQFEEMLEWEEWLPFKGENSEFPFPLLKHLSLSECPKLRGNLPNHLPSLKEVSISNCHSLTSITLDCFPALERLSIISCPNLEAITTQGGGPAPKLINFKVRDCEKLRSLPELIDLPSLKYSSLSKLAVVASFGARFFPSSLQSLTVNVGMLSCMSKDELGFIFPRLTSLSHLRIEGGGEADVVNIMLKEPLLPTSLQGLYLQWLDGLKCLGMEGKGLQHLTSLQSLSLWGLDELKSWEGNGLQHLTSLRYLEIGYCGSLESLPEDHLPSSFEFLTIRNCPLLEERYQNQKGKYWSKIAHIPSISIKDEVII
;
A
#
# COMPACT_ATOMS: atom_id res chain seq x y z
N MET A 1 -10.97 17.53 28.24
CA MET A 1 -11.60 18.67 27.55
C MET A 1 -10.64 19.38 26.57
N ALA A 2 -9.78 18.66 25.84
CA ALA A 2 -8.81 19.25 24.90
C ALA A 2 -8.88 18.61 23.49
N PHE A 3 -10.08 18.30 23.01
CA PHE A 3 -10.30 17.51 21.79
C PHE A 3 -10.96 18.29 20.63
N ALA A 4 -10.98 19.63 20.65
CA ALA A 4 -11.78 20.40 19.69
C ALA A 4 -11.02 21.30 18.68
N MET A 5 -9.69 21.42 18.71
CA MET A 5 -9.01 22.53 18.00
C MET A 5 -7.93 22.17 16.97
N VAL A 6 -7.86 20.94 16.50
CA VAL A 6 -6.84 20.54 15.51
C VAL A 6 -7.54 20.05 14.24
N GLY A 7 -8.09 20.98 13.47
CA GLY A 7 -8.69 20.68 12.16
C GLY A 7 -9.81 21.60 11.69
N GLU A 8 -10.16 22.67 12.40
CA GLU A 8 -11.07 23.67 11.86
C GLU A 8 -10.31 24.63 10.93
N ALA A 9 -10.78 24.78 9.69
CA ALA A 9 -10.42 25.94 8.90
C ALA A 9 -10.82 27.18 9.71
N LEU A 10 -9.93 28.16 9.81
CA LEU A 10 -10.26 29.44 10.43
C LEU A 10 -11.48 30.02 9.71
N ILE A 11 -12.48 30.49 10.46
CA ILE A 11 -13.69 31.12 9.91
C ILE A 11 -13.29 32.30 9.04
N SER A 12 -12.22 33.01 9.43
CA SER A 12 -11.62 34.09 8.65
C SER A 12 -11.31 33.68 7.21
N ALA A 13 -10.69 32.52 6.98
CA ALA A 13 -10.41 32.01 5.64
C ALA A 13 -11.68 31.68 4.84
N SER A 14 -12.69 31.10 5.49
CA SER A 14 -14.00 30.84 4.86
C SER A 14 -14.72 32.14 4.47
N VAL A 15 -14.68 33.16 5.32
CA VAL A 15 -15.28 34.47 5.07
C VAL A 15 -14.55 35.22 3.94
N GLU A 16 -13.22 35.14 3.87
CA GLU A 16 -12.43 35.67 2.75
C GLU A 16 -12.85 35.04 1.41
N ILE A 17 -12.97 33.70 1.36
CA ILE A 17 -13.40 32.98 0.15
C ILE A 17 -14.82 33.41 -0.27
N LEU A 18 -15.74 33.59 0.69
CA LEU A 18 -17.08 34.10 0.43
C LEU A 18 -17.04 35.51 -0.14
N LEU A 19 -16.22 36.40 0.43
CA LEU A 19 -16.08 37.78 -0.03
C LEU A 19 -15.52 37.85 -1.46
N ASP A 20 -14.49 37.08 -1.78
CA ASP A 20 -13.92 36.99 -3.13
C ASP A 20 -14.97 36.51 -4.13
N ARG A 21 -15.81 35.55 -3.74
CA ARG A 21 -16.88 35.03 -4.60
C ARG A 21 -18.02 36.03 -4.80
N ILE A 22 -18.45 36.74 -3.76
CA ILE A 22 -19.52 37.76 -3.85
C ILE A 22 -19.07 38.97 -4.69
N THR A 23 -17.77 39.23 -4.72
CA THR A 23 -17.16 40.33 -5.47
C THR A 23 -16.77 39.99 -6.91
N SER A 24 -16.74 38.70 -7.27
CA SER A 24 -16.50 38.22 -8.64
C SER A 24 -17.51 38.81 -9.64
N SER A 25 -16.99 39.28 -10.77
CA SER A 25 -17.80 39.83 -11.88
C SER A 25 -18.76 38.79 -12.45
N GLU A 26 -18.31 37.54 -12.66
CA GLU A 26 -19.19 36.45 -13.12
C GLU A 26 -20.38 36.23 -12.18
N PHE A 27 -20.15 36.31 -10.86
CA PHE A 27 -21.19 36.08 -9.87
C PHE A 27 -22.19 37.24 -9.83
N ARG A 28 -21.70 38.48 -9.92
CA ARG A 28 -22.55 39.69 -9.96
C ARG A 28 -23.36 39.80 -11.26
N ASP A 29 -22.76 39.47 -12.39
CA ASP A 29 -23.45 39.45 -13.69
C ASP A 29 -24.57 38.41 -13.70
N TYR A 30 -24.37 37.26 -13.06
CA TYR A 30 -25.42 36.26 -12.89
C TYR A 30 -26.61 36.80 -12.05
N PHE A 31 -26.34 37.51 -10.95
CA PHE A 31 -27.39 38.15 -10.13
C PHE A 31 -28.19 39.19 -10.93
N ALA A 32 -27.50 40.05 -11.69
CA ALA A 32 -28.14 41.07 -12.52
C ALA A 32 -29.00 40.45 -13.63
N ASN A 33 -28.47 39.46 -14.34
CA ASN A 33 -29.16 38.79 -15.45
C ASN A 33 -30.38 37.96 -15.03
N ARG A 34 -30.44 37.53 -13.76
CA ARG A 34 -31.55 36.75 -13.19
C ARG A 34 -32.53 37.57 -12.34
N LYS A 35 -32.35 38.90 -12.24
CA LYS A 35 -33.14 39.79 -11.36
C LYS A 35 -33.15 39.35 -9.89
N LEU A 36 -32.04 38.77 -9.43
CA LEU A 36 -31.83 38.49 -8.01
C LEU A 36 -31.54 39.80 -7.26
N ASN A 37 -31.77 39.80 -5.94
CA ASN A 37 -31.65 41.02 -5.15
C ASN A 37 -30.17 41.39 -4.93
N VAL A 38 -29.64 42.28 -5.77
CA VAL A 38 -28.25 42.78 -5.69
C VAL A 38 -28.02 43.59 -4.41
N SER A 39 -29.03 44.31 -3.89
CA SER A 39 -28.85 45.10 -2.67
C SER A 39 -28.66 44.20 -1.44
N LEU A 40 -29.38 43.07 -1.35
CA LEU A 40 -29.16 42.07 -0.30
C LEU A 40 -27.75 41.45 -0.39
N LEU A 41 -27.21 41.28 -1.60
CA LEU A 41 -25.84 40.78 -1.80
C LEU A 41 -24.79 41.80 -1.33
N ASP A 42 -25.01 43.09 -1.58
CA ASP A 42 -24.13 44.16 -1.07
C ASP A 42 -24.23 44.30 0.45
N GLU A 43 -25.42 44.15 1.04
CA GLU A 43 -25.58 44.09 2.50
C GLU A 43 -24.81 42.91 3.12
N LEU A 44 -24.94 41.71 2.53
CA LEU A 44 -24.22 40.53 2.97
C LEU A 44 -22.70 40.75 2.95
N LYS A 45 -22.19 41.37 1.87
CA LYS A 45 -20.78 41.75 1.73
C LYS A 45 -20.33 42.69 2.86
N ILE A 46 -21.11 43.74 3.16
CA ILE A 46 -20.77 44.71 4.21
C ILE A 46 -20.69 44.01 5.58
N LYS A 47 -21.65 43.14 5.88
CA LYS A 47 -21.68 42.39 7.15
C LYS A 47 -20.51 41.42 7.28
N LEU A 48 -20.19 40.67 6.22
CA LEU A 48 -19.03 39.78 6.19
C LEU A 48 -17.71 40.54 6.34
N LEU A 49 -17.55 41.71 5.72
CA LEU A 49 -16.37 42.57 5.94
C LEU A 49 -16.27 43.06 7.38
N SER A 50 -17.38 43.46 7.99
CA SER A 50 -17.46 43.91 9.39
C SER A 50 -17.10 42.81 10.39
N LEU A 51 -17.48 41.56 10.10
CA LEU A 51 -17.12 40.38 10.89
C LEU A 51 -15.66 39.97 10.64
N ASN A 52 -15.20 39.96 9.40
CA ASN A 52 -13.82 39.60 9.06
C ASN A 52 -12.79 40.48 9.78
N ALA A 53 -13.13 41.75 9.99
CA ALA A 53 -12.29 42.69 10.73
C ALA A 53 -12.03 42.27 12.19
N VAL A 54 -12.91 41.48 12.81
CA VAL A 54 -12.81 41.05 14.22
C VAL A 54 -12.56 39.55 14.40
N LEU A 55 -12.61 38.76 13.33
CA LEU A 55 -12.49 37.30 13.39
C LEU A 55 -11.15 36.82 13.96
N ASN A 56 -10.03 37.49 13.63
CA ASN A 56 -8.73 37.12 14.16
C ASN A 56 -8.66 37.26 15.71
N ASP A 57 -9.21 38.35 16.25
CA ASP A 57 -9.27 38.60 17.69
C ASP A 57 -10.26 37.66 18.40
N ALA A 58 -11.40 37.36 17.75
CA ALA A 58 -12.34 36.37 18.25
C ALA A 58 -11.71 34.97 18.30
N GLU A 59 -11.02 34.56 17.23
CA GLU A 59 -10.36 33.25 17.12
C GLU A 59 -9.23 33.08 18.16
N GLU A 60 -8.59 34.17 18.59
CA GLU A 60 -7.63 34.17 19.70
C GLU A 60 -8.34 34.07 21.07
N LYS A 61 -9.36 34.91 21.30
CA LYS A 61 -10.10 34.97 22.57
C LYS A 61 -10.92 33.72 22.87
N GLN A 62 -11.29 32.91 21.87
CA GLN A 62 -12.07 31.68 22.08
C GLN A 62 -11.40 30.64 22.99
N ILE A 63 -10.07 30.73 23.16
CA ILE A 63 -9.28 29.84 24.00
C ILE A 63 -9.50 30.16 25.48
N THR A 64 -9.70 31.44 25.81
CA THR A 64 -9.79 31.95 27.19
C THR A 64 -11.21 32.39 27.58
N ASP A 65 -12.05 32.75 26.60
CA ASP A 65 -13.40 33.25 26.79
C ASP A 65 -14.45 32.32 26.17
N LEU A 66 -15.26 31.69 27.04
CA LEU A 66 -16.31 30.76 26.65
C LEU A 66 -17.47 31.42 25.89
N ALA A 67 -17.74 32.71 26.13
CA ALA A 67 -18.78 33.44 25.41
C ALA A 67 -18.34 33.76 23.98
N VAL A 68 -17.06 34.10 23.79
CA VAL A 68 -16.47 34.27 22.44
C VAL A 68 -16.45 32.94 21.68
N ARG A 69 -16.15 31.83 22.37
CA ARG A 69 -16.21 30.49 21.77
C ARG A 69 -17.61 30.12 21.30
N ALA A 70 -18.63 30.32 22.12
CA ALA A 70 -20.02 30.06 21.74
C ALA A 70 -20.46 30.95 20.56
N TRP A 71 -20.07 32.24 20.57
CA TRP A 71 -20.33 33.17 19.47
C TRP A 71 -19.67 32.71 18.16
N LEU A 72 -18.42 32.24 18.20
CA LEU A 72 -17.72 31.70 17.03
C LEU A 72 -18.36 30.42 16.52
N ASP A 73 -18.74 29.49 17.41
CA ASP A 73 -19.36 28.24 17.02
C ASP A 73 -20.71 28.48 16.31
N GLU A 74 -21.52 29.44 16.78
CA GLU A 74 -22.75 29.84 16.08
C GLU A 74 -22.50 30.63 14.78
N LEU A 75 -21.43 31.44 14.74
CA LEU A 75 -21.03 32.16 13.53
C LEU A 75 -20.54 31.19 12.45
N LYS A 76 -19.82 30.11 12.81
CA LYS A 76 -19.46 29.03 11.89
C LYS A 76 -20.70 28.55 11.16
N ASP A 77 -21.76 28.18 11.89
CA ASP A 77 -22.99 27.70 11.27
C ASP A 77 -23.59 28.68 10.26
N ALA A 78 -23.62 29.98 10.58
CA ALA A 78 -24.12 31.01 9.66
C ALA A 78 -23.22 31.18 8.41
N VAL A 79 -21.90 31.07 8.56
CA VAL A 79 -20.94 31.11 7.45
C VAL A 79 -21.06 29.85 6.58
N LEU A 80 -21.25 28.68 7.19
CA LEU A 80 -21.48 27.42 6.48
C LEU A 80 -22.76 27.48 5.63
N ASP A 81 -23.85 28.04 6.17
CA ASP A 81 -25.11 28.28 5.45
C ASP A 81 -24.92 29.24 4.26
N ALA A 82 -24.11 30.29 4.44
CA ALA A 82 -23.76 31.21 3.35
C ALA A 82 -22.98 30.50 2.25
N GLU A 83 -21.94 29.72 2.59
CA GLU A 83 -21.19 28.93 1.61
C GLU A 83 -22.08 27.98 0.83
N ASP A 84 -23.00 27.28 1.50
CA ASP A 84 -23.88 26.30 0.87
C ASP A 84 -24.88 26.98 -0.08
N LEU A 85 -25.42 28.15 0.29
CA LEU A 85 -26.27 28.96 -0.61
C LEU A 85 -25.49 29.46 -1.83
N LEU A 86 -24.26 29.93 -1.64
CA LEU A 86 -23.42 30.40 -2.75
C LEU A 86 -23.02 29.25 -3.68
N ASP A 87 -22.70 28.07 -3.16
CA ASP A 87 -22.44 26.90 -4.01
C ASP A 87 -23.74 26.45 -4.74
N GLU A 88 -24.94 26.57 -4.14
CA GLU A 88 -26.25 26.31 -4.81
C GLU A 88 -26.45 27.26 -6.02
N ILE A 89 -26.17 28.55 -5.84
CA ILE A 89 -26.22 29.56 -6.91
C ILE A 89 -25.21 29.25 -8.02
N ASN A 90 -23.98 28.91 -7.64
CA ASN A 90 -22.94 28.54 -8.61
C ASN A 90 -23.34 27.30 -9.41
N THR A 91 -23.99 26.33 -8.77
CA THR A 91 -24.53 25.16 -9.46
C THR A 91 -25.56 25.53 -10.51
N ASP A 92 -26.49 26.44 -10.21
CA ASP A 92 -27.48 26.88 -11.20
C ASP A 92 -26.84 27.67 -12.36
N SER A 93 -25.81 28.46 -12.07
CA SER A 93 -25.02 29.14 -13.11
C SER A 93 -24.39 28.15 -14.07
N LEU A 94 -23.72 27.11 -13.54
CA LEU A 94 -23.13 26.04 -14.34
C LEU A 94 -24.18 25.25 -15.13
N ARG A 95 -25.30 24.87 -14.50
CA ARG A 95 -26.45 24.24 -15.16
C ARG A 95 -26.95 25.08 -16.34
N SER A 96 -27.14 26.37 -16.12
CA SER A 96 -27.61 27.32 -17.13
C SER A 96 -26.65 27.45 -18.32
N LYS A 97 -25.33 27.41 -18.06
CA LYS A 97 -24.29 27.40 -19.10
C LYS A 97 -24.38 26.12 -19.94
N VAL A 98 -24.39 24.94 -19.30
CA VAL A 98 -24.44 23.62 -19.96
C VAL A 98 -25.75 23.42 -20.75
N GLU A 99 -26.91 23.68 -20.14
CA GLU A 99 -28.21 23.52 -20.81
C GLU A 99 -28.44 24.57 -21.89
N GLY A 100 -27.87 25.76 -21.72
CA GLY A 100 -28.02 26.87 -22.65
C GLY A 100 -27.32 26.65 -24.00
N GLU A 101 -26.28 25.83 -24.05
CA GLU A 101 -25.63 25.39 -25.30
C GLU A 101 -26.52 24.45 -26.13
N SER A 102 -27.56 23.86 -25.52
CA SER A 102 -28.45 22.87 -26.17
C SER A 102 -29.77 23.44 -26.71
N LYS A 103 -30.15 24.69 -26.35
CA LYS A 103 -31.49 25.27 -26.59
C LYS A 103 -31.44 26.55 -27.45
N THR A 104 -32.42 26.75 -28.34
CA THR A 104 -32.60 27.97 -29.14
C THR A 104 -32.94 29.20 -28.27
N LEU A 105 -32.53 30.40 -28.70
CA LEU A 105 -32.68 31.70 -27.99
C LEU A 105 -34.11 31.96 -27.47
N THR A 106 -35.13 31.64 -28.26
CA THR A 106 -36.55 31.80 -27.91
C THR A 106 -37.03 30.85 -26.81
N THR A 107 -36.48 29.63 -26.75
CA THR A 107 -36.80 28.65 -25.70
C THR A 107 -36.09 28.98 -24.39
N ARG A 108 -34.88 29.56 -24.47
CA ARG A 108 -34.09 30.08 -23.33
C ARG A 108 -34.87 31.14 -22.54
N VAL A 109 -35.47 32.11 -23.22
CA VAL A 109 -36.24 33.19 -22.55
C VAL A 109 -37.54 32.65 -21.94
N ARG A 110 -38.24 31.74 -22.63
CA ARG A 110 -39.51 31.18 -22.15
C ARG A 110 -39.37 30.27 -20.94
N SER A 111 -38.29 29.48 -20.84
CA SER A 111 -38.04 28.62 -19.67
C SER A 111 -37.64 29.41 -18.43
N LEU A 112 -36.94 30.52 -18.59
CA LEU A 112 -36.52 31.41 -17.50
C LEU A 112 -37.68 32.20 -16.88
N LEU A 113 -38.74 32.41 -17.65
CA LEU A 113 -39.95 33.11 -17.20
C LEU A 113 -41.02 32.14 -16.64
N SER A 114 -40.70 30.85 -16.48
CA SER A 114 -41.64 29.86 -15.98
C SER A 114 -41.76 29.88 -14.44
N SER A 115 -42.96 29.59 -13.95
CA SER A 115 -43.33 29.57 -12.51
C SER A 115 -42.31 28.86 -11.58
N PRO A 116 -41.79 27.66 -11.92
CA PRO A 116 -40.83 26.95 -11.06
C PRO A 116 -39.51 27.69 -10.83
N PHE A 117 -39.03 28.45 -11.83
CA PHE A 117 -37.78 29.22 -11.72
C PHE A 117 -37.96 30.50 -10.91
N ASN A 118 -39.10 31.18 -11.06
CA ASN A 118 -39.44 32.33 -10.21
C ASN A 118 -39.53 31.93 -8.72
N GLN A 119 -40.06 30.73 -8.43
CA GLN A 119 -40.11 30.18 -7.07
C GLN A 119 -38.71 29.84 -6.52
N PHE A 120 -37.81 29.32 -7.36
CA PHE A 120 -36.41 29.07 -6.99
C PHE A 120 -35.64 30.36 -6.66
N TYR A 121 -35.75 31.40 -7.51
CA TYR A 121 -35.07 32.68 -7.27
C TYR A 121 -35.66 33.45 -6.08
N SER A 122 -36.98 33.37 -5.87
CA SER A 122 -37.63 33.87 -4.65
C SER A 122 -37.12 33.15 -3.40
N SER A 123 -36.95 31.83 -3.45
CA SER A 123 -36.34 31.05 -2.37
C SER A 123 -34.90 31.49 -2.08
N ILE A 124 -34.06 31.71 -3.10
CA ILE A 124 -32.69 32.20 -2.91
C ILE A 124 -32.71 33.54 -2.17
N ASN A 125 -33.53 34.51 -2.62
CA ASN A 125 -33.63 35.81 -1.97
C ASN A 125 -34.06 35.68 -0.50
N SER A 126 -35.04 34.83 -0.20
CA SER A 126 -35.49 34.60 1.19
C SER A 126 -34.42 33.97 2.09
N LYS A 127 -33.62 33.02 1.57
CA LYS A 127 -32.49 32.44 2.31
C LYS A 127 -31.38 33.46 2.52
N LEU A 128 -31.10 34.28 1.51
CA LEU A 128 -30.07 35.33 1.56
C LEU A 128 -30.44 36.41 2.58
N GLU A 129 -31.73 36.78 2.65
CA GLU A 129 -32.28 37.66 3.68
C GLU A 129 -32.14 37.04 5.08
N ALA A 130 -32.53 35.77 5.27
CA ALA A 130 -32.41 35.08 6.56
C ALA A 130 -30.94 35.00 7.06
N ILE A 131 -29.99 34.72 6.17
CA ILE A 131 -28.55 34.73 6.49
C ILE A 131 -28.10 36.16 6.82
N SER A 132 -28.51 37.15 6.02
CA SER A 132 -28.21 38.56 6.26
C SER A 132 -28.70 39.03 7.63
N THR A 133 -29.91 38.62 8.05
CA THR A 133 -30.46 38.92 9.39
C THR A 133 -29.68 38.21 10.50
N ARG A 134 -29.28 36.95 10.31
CA ARG A 134 -28.44 36.23 11.29
C ARG A 134 -27.07 36.89 11.45
N LEU A 135 -26.40 37.25 10.35
CA LEU A 135 -25.10 37.93 10.40
C LEU A 135 -25.20 39.31 11.06
N GLU A 136 -26.31 40.03 10.89
CA GLU A 136 -26.58 41.29 11.60
C GLU A 136 -26.52 41.14 13.12
N HIS A 137 -27.03 40.03 13.66
CA HIS A 137 -26.98 39.74 15.09
C HIS A 137 -25.54 39.62 15.58
N PHE A 138 -24.68 38.90 14.85
CA PHE A 138 -23.26 38.76 15.19
C PHE A 138 -22.51 40.10 15.07
N VAL A 139 -22.82 40.91 14.04
CA VAL A 139 -22.25 42.26 13.87
C VAL A 139 -22.57 43.15 15.07
N LYS A 140 -23.77 43.06 15.66
CA LYS A 140 -24.15 43.83 16.85
C LYS A 140 -23.57 43.28 18.16
N HIS A 141 -23.46 41.96 18.28
CA HIS A 141 -22.90 41.32 19.48
C HIS A 141 -21.38 41.45 19.59
N LYS A 142 -20.66 41.73 18.50
CA LYS A 142 -19.19 41.85 18.54
C LYS A 142 -18.70 42.95 19.49
N ASP A 143 -19.44 44.05 19.58
CA ASP A 143 -19.09 45.20 20.42
C ASP A 143 -19.34 44.89 21.91
N ILE A 144 -20.36 44.06 22.21
CA ILE A 144 -20.69 43.59 23.57
C ILE A 144 -19.60 42.65 24.10
N LEU A 145 -19.01 41.84 23.23
CA LEU A 145 -17.92 40.92 23.55
C LEU A 145 -16.53 41.59 23.56
N GLY A 146 -16.46 42.91 23.32
CA GLY A 146 -15.21 43.67 23.33
C GLY A 146 -14.21 43.20 22.28
N LEU A 147 -14.69 42.73 21.12
CA LEU A 147 -13.84 42.27 20.02
C LEU A 147 -13.23 43.46 19.27
N GLN A 148 -11.93 43.40 18.99
CA GLN A 148 -11.16 44.49 18.40
C GLN A 148 -10.68 44.16 16.98
N SER A 149 -10.59 45.19 16.13
CA SER A 149 -9.99 45.04 14.81
C SER A 149 -8.47 45.02 14.91
N VAL A 150 -7.88 43.84 15.12
CA VAL A 150 -6.43 43.66 15.24
C VAL A 150 -5.84 43.27 13.87
N SER A 151 -4.87 44.05 13.38
CA SER A 151 -4.22 43.85 12.06
C SER A 151 -3.12 42.79 12.05
N ARG A 152 -2.93 42.07 13.15
CA ARG A 152 -1.80 41.17 13.36
C ARG A 152 -2.28 39.72 13.24
N ARG A 153 -1.84 39.00 12.20
CA ARG A 153 -1.89 37.53 12.20
C ARG A 153 -0.92 37.05 13.28
N VAL A 154 -1.44 36.52 14.37
CA VAL A 154 -0.62 35.92 15.44
C VAL A 154 -1.24 34.58 15.80
N SER A 155 -0.51 33.49 15.51
CA SER A 155 -0.81 32.18 16.06
C SER A 155 -0.32 32.14 17.51
N SER A 156 -1.21 32.30 18.48
CA SER A 156 -0.89 32.07 19.90
C SER A 156 -1.63 30.82 20.39
N ARG A 157 -1.06 29.64 20.10
CA ARG A 157 -1.32 28.47 20.95
C ARG A 157 -0.54 28.64 22.24
N THR A 158 -1.16 28.28 23.37
CA THR A 158 -0.55 28.30 24.70
C THR A 158 0.79 27.57 24.72
N VAL A 159 1.82 28.24 25.24
CA VAL A 159 3.15 27.68 25.51
C VAL A 159 3.01 26.46 26.44
N THR A 160 3.50 25.29 26.02
CA THR A 160 3.61 24.12 26.89
C THR A 160 4.86 24.24 27.75
N ASP A 161 4.67 24.34 29.08
CA ASP A 161 5.77 24.32 30.05
C ASP A 161 6.22 22.87 30.34
N SER A 162 7.42 22.70 30.90
CA SER A 162 8.04 21.42 31.29
C SER A 162 7.35 20.71 32.47
N LEU A 163 6.45 21.39 33.19
CA LEU A 163 5.79 20.89 34.40
C LEU A 163 4.67 19.88 34.08
N VAL A 164 4.69 18.73 34.77
CA VAL A 164 3.66 17.67 34.64
C VAL A 164 2.60 17.85 35.72
N GLU A 165 1.37 18.24 35.34
CA GLU A 165 0.24 18.38 36.28
C GLU A 165 -0.79 17.23 36.21
N SER A 166 -0.50 16.07 35.60
CA SER A 166 -1.49 14.98 35.53
C SER A 166 -0.93 13.56 35.57
N VAL A 167 -1.75 12.65 36.11
CA VAL A 167 -1.49 11.21 36.25
C VAL A 167 -1.52 10.55 34.86
N VAL A 168 -0.43 9.91 34.47
CA VAL A 168 -0.36 9.08 33.25
C VAL A 168 -0.83 7.66 33.60
N VAL A 169 -1.81 7.15 32.85
CA VAL A 169 -2.36 5.80 33.03
C VAL A 169 -2.30 5.06 31.69
N ALA A 170 -1.83 3.80 31.70
CA ALA A 170 -1.83 2.86 30.57
C ALA A 170 -0.84 3.18 29.42
N ARG A 171 0.35 3.72 29.72
CA ARG A 171 1.44 4.01 28.75
C ARG A 171 2.84 3.60 29.25
N GLU A 172 2.87 2.71 30.23
CA GLU A 172 4.09 2.31 30.96
C GLU A 172 5.07 1.56 30.04
N ASP A 173 4.58 0.68 29.17
CA ASP A 173 5.41 -0.04 28.20
C ASP A 173 6.08 0.88 27.18
N ASP A 174 5.35 1.88 26.67
CA ASP A 174 5.87 2.89 25.73
C ASP A 174 6.93 3.76 26.40
N LYS A 175 6.69 4.16 27.65
CA LYS A 175 7.65 4.91 28.48
C LYS A 175 8.92 4.09 28.73
N GLU A 176 8.80 2.83 29.13
CA GLU A 176 9.93 1.91 29.41
C GLU A 176 10.80 1.69 28.16
N LYS A 177 10.18 1.60 26.98
CA LYS A 177 10.88 1.43 25.71
C LYS A 177 11.66 2.68 25.32
N LEU A 178 11.05 3.85 25.42
CA LEU A 178 11.72 5.13 25.12
C LEU A 178 12.81 5.44 26.14
N LEU A 179 12.63 5.04 27.41
CA LEU A 179 13.67 5.15 28.44
C LEU A 179 14.90 4.31 28.08
N ARG A 180 14.71 3.08 27.60
CA ARG A 180 15.81 2.21 27.16
C ARG A 180 16.56 2.79 25.97
N MET A 181 15.86 3.42 25.02
CA MET A 181 16.49 4.09 23.87
C MET A 181 17.25 5.35 24.30
N LEU A 182 16.74 6.13 25.26
CA LEU A 182 17.41 7.33 25.77
C LEU A 182 18.65 7.04 26.63
N LEU A 183 18.75 5.84 27.21
CA LEU A 183 19.78 5.45 28.16
C LEU A 183 20.74 4.37 27.63
N SER A 184 20.57 3.91 26.38
CA SER A 184 21.47 2.93 25.76
C SER A 184 22.76 3.60 25.31
N ASP A 185 23.85 3.43 26.06
CA ASP A 185 25.21 3.75 25.60
C ASP A 185 25.69 2.67 24.60
N GLU A 186 25.21 2.69 23.35
CA GLU A 186 25.89 1.95 22.28
C GLU A 186 27.13 2.72 21.81
N ASP A 187 28.30 2.17 22.14
CA ASP A 187 29.65 2.45 21.63
C ASP A 187 30.00 3.92 21.31
N GLY A 188 30.73 4.54 22.25
CA GLY A 188 31.31 5.89 22.18
C GLY A 188 32.40 6.10 21.11
N LYS A 189 32.16 5.67 19.87
CA LYS A 189 33.06 5.87 18.72
C LYS A 189 32.43 6.53 17.49
N ASN A 190 31.15 6.90 17.53
CA ASN A 190 30.51 7.64 16.44
C ASN A 190 29.91 8.97 16.92
N ASN A 191 30.36 10.08 16.32
CA ASN A 191 29.80 11.43 16.48
C ASN A 191 28.42 11.57 15.79
N HIS A 192 27.52 10.60 15.97
CA HIS A 192 26.18 10.64 15.40
C HIS A 192 25.18 11.20 16.41
N ILE A 193 24.47 12.25 15.99
CA ILE A 193 23.32 12.82 16.71
C ILE A 193 22.18 11.80 16.63
N GLU A 194 21.68 11.35 17.77
CA GLU A 194 20.54 10.43 17.83
C GLU A 194 19.22 11.23 17.88
N VAL A 195 18.27 10.94 16.99
CA VAL A 195 17.00 11.69 16.91
C VAL A 195 15.84 10.76 17.23
N LEU A 196 15.08 11.08 18.28
CA LEU A 196 13.96 10.29 18.77
C LEU A 196 12.64 11.01 18.49
N THR A 197 11.77 10.49 17.63
CA THR A 197 10.52 11.20 17.27
C THR A 197 9.30 10.57 17.94
N ILE A 198 8.46 11.38 18.59
CA ILE A 198 7.16 10.96 19.16
C ILE A 198 6.05 11.42 18.23
N LEU A 199 5.62 10.54 17.32
CA LEU A 199 4.62 10.86 16.29
C LEU A 199 3.22 10.39 16.69
N GLY A 200 2.20 11.23 16.49
CA GLY A 200 0.80 10.85 16.74
C GLY A 200 -0.19 12.00 16.60
N MET A 201 -1.49 11.70 16.51
CA MET A 201 -2.53 12.73 16.42
C MET A 201 -2.52 13.70 17.61
N GLY A 202 -2.99 14.93 17.41
CA GLY A 202 -3.22 15.88 18.50
C GLY A 202 -4.09 15.26 19.60
N GLY A 203 -3.80 15.56 20.87
CA GLY A 203 -4.58 15.03 22.00
C GLY A 203 -4.23 13.62 22.49
N LEU A 204 -3.28 12.91 21.87
CA LEU A 204 -2.84 11.56 22.30
C LEU A 204 -1.84 11.53 23.49
N GLY A 205 -1.67 12.64 24.22
CA GLY A 205 -0.74 12.71 25.34
C GLY A 205 0.75 12.64 24.96
N LYS A 206 1.12 13.09 23.75
CA LYS A 206 2.53 13.08 23.27
C LYS A 206 3.43 13.99 24.10
N THR A 207 3.03 15.25 24.26
CA THR A 207 3.70 16.22 25.11
C THR A 207 3.78 15.71 26.54
N THR A 208 2.71 15.09 27.05
CA THR A 208 2.69 14.45 28.37
C THR A 208 3.69 13.29 28.50
N LEU A 209 3.82 12.45 27.47
CA LEU A 209 4.80 11.35 27.44
C LEU A 209 6.24 11.91 27.34
N ALA A 210 6.47 12.92 26.52
CA ALA A 210 7.74 13.62 26.41
C ALA A 210 8.13 14.30 27.74
N GLN A 211 7.19 14.97 28.42
CA GLN A 211 7.38 15.54 29.75
C GLN A 211 7.68 14.45 30.80
N CYS A 212 7.04 13.27 30.71
CA CYS A 212 7.31 12.14 31.61
C CYS A 212 8.71 11.52 31.42
N LEU A 213 9.24 11.55 30.20
CA LEU A 213 10.60 11.13 29.90
C LEU A 213 11.61 12.20 30.33
N TYR A 214 11.35 13.46 29.98
CA TYR A 214 12.17 14.61 30.33
C TYR A 214 12.34 14.74 31.84
N ASN A 215 11.25 14.63 32.61
CA ASN A 215 11.29 14.73 34.08
C ASN A 215 11.67 13.41 34.79
N ASN A 216 12.09 12.36 34.05
CA ASN A 216 12.50 11.12 34.67
C ASN A 216 13.87 11.24 35.35
N ASN A 217 13.98 10.79 36.60
CA ASN A 217 15.23 10.85 37.38
C ASN A 217 16.43 10.15 36.73
N ALA A 218 16.23 9.07 35.98
CA ALA A 218 17.31 8.38 35.29
C ALA A 218 17.81 9.19 34.08
N VAL A 219 16.90 9.84 33.36
CA VAL A 219 17.20 10.71 32.21
C VAL A 219 17.92 11.98 32.67
N GLN A 220 17.40 12.65 33.71
CA GLN A 220 18.03 13.85 34.30
C GLN A 220 19.43 13.59 34.88
N LYS A 221 19.77 12.33 35.21
CA LYS A 221 21.12 11.93 35.66
C LYS A 221 22.05 11.51 34.52
N HIS A 222 21.49 11.14 33.36
CA HIS A 222 22.27 10.64 32.22
C HIS A 222 22.77 11.78 31.32
N PHE A 223 22.06 12.91 31.28
CA PHE A 223 22.42 14.09 30.51
C PHE A 223 22.92 15.21 31.43
N ASP A 224 24.06 15.83 31.08
CA ASP A 224 24.66 16.93 31.83
C ASP A 224 23.83 18.22 31.75
N LEU A 225 23.08 18.39 30.66
CA LEU A 225 22.22 19.52 30.40
C LEU A 225 20.94 19.05 29.71
N THR A 226 19.79 19.58 30.12
CA THR A 226 18.50 19.28 29.49
C THR A 226 17.73 20.57 29.22
N THR A 227 17.17 20.73 28.02
CA THR A 227 16.41 21.92 27.62
C THR A 227 15.11 21.51 26.92
N TRP A 228 14.04 22.24 27.23
CA TRP A 228 12.76 22.14 26.55
C TRP A 228 12.51 23.44 25.77
N ALA A 229 12.25 23.34 24.48
CA ALA A 229 11.89 24.47 23.63
C ALA A 229 10.61 24.17 22.86
N TRP A 230 9.60 25.02 23.05
CA TRP A 230 8.38 24.99 22.27
C TRP A 230 8.60 25.73 20.94
N VAL A 231 8.17 25.11 19.83
CA VAL A 231 8.30 25.67 18.48
C VAL A 231 6.91 26.07 17.98
N SER A 232 6.71 27.34 17.63
CA SER A 232 5.43 27.80 17.09
C SER A 232 5.31 27.57 15.58
N ASP A 233 4.08 27.69 15.07
CA ASP A 233 3.73 27.70 13.65
C ASP A 233 4.56 28.74 12.85
N ASP A 234 4.84 29.91 13.44
CA ASP A 234 5.78 30.92 12.91
C ASP A 234 7.23 30.62 13.37
N PHE A 235 7.92 29.76 12.62
CA PHE A 235 9.27 29.29 12.97
C PHE A 235 10.33 30.38 12.79
N ASP A 236 10.79 30.96 13.90
CA ASP A 236 11.93 31.88 13.95
C ASP A 236 13.16 31.20 14.59
N VAL A 237 14.17 30.91 13.76
CA VAL A 237 15.45 30.30 14.16
C VAL A 237 16.15 31.12 15.24
N PHE A 238 16.08 32.45 15.17
CA PHE A 238 16.71 33.34 16.14
C PHE A 238 16.02 33.22 17.51
N ARG A 239 14.69 33.24 17.54
CA ARG A 239 13.90 33.09 18.77
C ARG A 239 14.11 31.75 19.45
N VAL A 240 14.12 30.66 18.67
CA VAL A 240 14.36 29.29 19.20
C VAL A 240 15.80 29.16 19.72
N THR A 241 16.80 29.62 18.96
CA THR A 241 18.21 29.55 19.38
C THR A 241 18.45 30.38 20.64
N LYS A 242 17.85 31.57 20.72
CA LYS A 242 17.91 32.45 21.89
C LYS A 242 17.32 31.77 23.13
N THR A 243 16.14 31.16 22.99
CA THR A 243 15.46 30.43 24.09
C THR A 243 16.33 29.28 24.61
N ILE A 244 17.00 28.55 23.72
CA ILE A 244 17.91 27.46 24.09
C ILE A 244 19.14 28.01 24.82
N VAL A 245 19.78 29.06 24.31
CA VAL A 245 20.95 29.69 24.96
C VAL A 245 20.60 30.20 26.36
N GLU A 246 19.46 30.86 26.52
CA GLU A 246 19.00 31.38 27.81
C GLU A 246 18.68 30.25 28.80
N SER A 247 18.12 29.13 28.32
CA SER A 247 17.89 27.92 29.11
C SER A 247 19.19 27.25 29.55
N VAL A 248 20.17 27.12 28.64
CA VAL A 248 21.45 26.46 28.92
C VAL A 248 22.34 27.30 29.83
N THR A 249 22.35 28.62 29.66
CA THR A 249 23.21 29.54 30.43
C THR A 249 22.57 30.03 31.73
N SER A 250 21.25 29.86 31.88
CA SER A 250 20.43 30.45 32.96
C SER A 250 20.60 31.98 33.07
N LYS A 251 20.98 32.66 31.98
CA LYS A 251 21.16 34.10 31.88
C LYS A 251 20.39 34.63 30.68
N LYS A 252 19.85 35.85 30.79
CA LYS A 252 19.24 36.53 29.64
C LYS A 252 20.34 36.95 28.66
N SER A 253 20.12 36.72 27.38
CA SER A 253 21.06 37.09 26.32
C SER A 253 20.64 38.40 25.66
N ASP A 254 21.54 39.39 25.65
CA ASP A 254 21.32 40.69 25.02
C ASP A 254 21.71 40.70 23.53
N SER A 255 22.20 39.58 23.00
CA SER A 255 22.67 39.49 21.62
C SER A 255 21.51 39.56 20.63
N SER A 256 21.62 40.45 19.64
CA SER A 256 20.71 40.55 18.49
C SER A 256 21.17 39.75 17.27
N ASN A 257 22.28 39.02 17.37
CA ASN A 257 22.92 38.30 16.26
C ASN A 257 22.88 36.78 16.46
N LEU A 258 22.34 36.06 15.47
CA LEU A 258 22.23 34.60 15.47
C LEU A 258 23.58 33.88 15.57
N ASP A 259 24.62 34.40 14.93
CA ASP A 259 25.94 33.74 14.93
C ASP A 259 26.66 33.88 16.28
N ALA A 260 26.39 34.96 17.02
CA ALA A 260 26.88 35.12 18.39
C ALA A 260 26.22 34.09 19.33
N LEU A 261 24.90 33.92 19.23
CA LEU A 261 24.15 32.89 19.98
C LEU A 261 24.66 31.47 19.66
N ARG A 262 25.02 31.19 18.41
CA ARG A 262 25.57 29.88 18.00
C ARG A 262 26.94 29.60 18.61
N VAL A 263 27.83 30.59 18.64
CA VAL A 263 29.17 30.46 19.25
C VAL A 263 29.04 30.27 20.76
N GLU A 264 28.15 31.03 21.40
CA GLU A 264 27.86 30.91 22.83
C GLU A 264 27.28 29.53 23.17
N LEU A 265 26.32 29.04 22.39
CA LEU A 265 25.75 27.71 22.57
C LEU A 265 26.81 26.62 22.40
N LYS A 266 27.64 26.71 21.35
CA LYS A 266 28.72 25.76 21.09
C LYS A 266 29.70 25.67 22.27
N ASN A 267 30.14 26.81 22.80
CA ASN A 267 31.07 26.84 23.94
C ASN A 267 30.46 26.24 25.21
N ASN A 268 29.16 26.44 25.44
CA ASN A 268 28.48 25.92 26.63
C ASN A 268 28.16 24.41 26.58
N LEU A 269 28.06 23.84 25.37
CA LEU A 269 27.68 22.44 25.12
C LEU A 269 28.87 21.52 24.76
N THR A 270 30.08 22.07 24.55
CA THR A 270 31.27 21.26 24.25
C THR A 270 31.57 20.28 25.40
N ASP A 271 31.83 19.01 25.06
CA ASP A 271 32.14 17.90 25.99
C ASP A 271 31.04 17.55 27.01
N LYS A 272 29.77 17.85 26.71
CA LYS A 272 28.61 17.51 27.55
C LYS A 272 27.57 16.66 26.79
N LYS A 273 26.90 15.74 27.51
CA LYS A 273 25.69 15.05 27.04
C LYS A 273 24.49 15.99 27.18
N PHE A 274 23.83 16.35 26.08
CA PHE A 274 22.72 17.32 26.07
C PHE A 274 21.42 16.68 25.61
N LEU A 275 20.31 16.93 26.32
CA LEU A 275 18.97 16.55 25.87
C LEU A 275 18.22 17.79 25.40
N LEU A 276 17.72 17.78 24.16
CA LEU A 276 16.90 18.86 23.61
C LEU A 276 15.52 18.33 23.20
N VAL A 277 14.48 18.83 23.84
CA VAL A 277 13.10 18.57 23.42
C VAL A 277 12.60 19.75 22.59
N LEU A 278 12.19 19.46 21.34
CA LEU A 278 11.50 20.42 20.47
C LEU A 278 10.02 20.03 20.36
N ASP A 279 9.16 20.74 21.09
CA ASP A 279 7.73 20.47 21.12
C ASP A 279 7.00 21.20 19.98
N ASP A 280 5.99 20.54 19.39
CA ASP A 280 5.03 21.05 18.39
C ASP A 280 5.61 21.60 17.06
N LEU A 281 6.38 20.82 16.30
CA LEU A 281 6.96 21.24 15.00
C LEU A 281 5.94 21.22 13.82
N TRP A 282 5.77 22.36 13.11
CA TRP A 282 4.80 22.58 12.01
C TRP A 282 5.36 22.52 10.58
N ASN A 283 4.47 22.35 9.58
CA ASN A 283 4.79 21.83 8.24
C ASN A 283 4.73 22.84 7.06
N GLU A 284 4.22 24.07 7.21
CA GLU A 284 3.85 24.91 6.04
C GLU A 284 5.03 25.61 5.31
N GLY A 285 6.25 25.56 5.85
CA GLY A 285 7.47 26.08 5.18
C GLY A 285 8.35 25.03 4.49
N LEU A 286 7.95 23.76 4.44
CA LEU A 286 8.92 22.65 4.30
C LEU A 286 9.17 22.11 2.88
N PHE A 287 8.46 22.59 1.86
CA PHE A 287 8.63 22.07 0.48
C PHE A 287 8.60 23.14 -0.62
N GLN A 288 8.97 24.39 -0.32
CA GLN A 288 9.46 25.30 -1.35
C GLN A 288 10.99 25.35 -1.30
N ASN A 289 11.64 24.81 -2.34
CA ASN A 289 13.09 24.87 -2.62
C ASN A 289 14.04 23.98 -1.79
N GLY A 290 13.73 22.69 -1.61
CA GLY A 290 14.77 21.66 -1.41
C GLY A 290 15.73 21.82 -0.21
N LYS A 291 15.35 22.59 0.82
CA LYS A 291 16.12 22.71 2.07
C LYS A 291 15.37 22.00 3.19
N ASN A 292 15.84 20.79 3.53
CA ASN A 292 15.39 20.04 4.70
C ASN A 292 15.50 20.89 5.98
N THR A 293 14.53 20.82 6.89
CA THR A 293 14.60 21.34 8.28
C THR A 293 15.86 20.85 8.99
N PHE A 294 16.32 19.64 8.63
CA PHE A 294 17.60 19.10 9.06
C PHE A 294 18.77 20.05 8.77
N ASN A 295 18.81 20.73 7.62
CA ASN A 295 19.87 21.71 7.28
C ASN A 295 19.74 23.05 8.03
N ILE A 296 18.57 23.36 8.60
CA ILE A 296 18.32 24.61 9.33
C ILE A 296 18.72 24.47 10.81
N VAL A 297 18.52 23.28 11.39
CA VAL A 297 18.94 22.94 12.78
C VAL A 297 20.36 22.34 12.82
N ARG A 298 20.90 21.87 11.68
CA ARG A 298 22.28 21.34 11.53
C ARG A 298 23.38 22.23 12.12
N PRO A 299 23.37 23.57 11.97
CA PRO A 299 24.40 24.42 12.54
C PRO A 299 24.33 24.50 14.08
N VAL A 300 23.16 24.26 14.67
CA VAL A 300 22.92 24.23 16.12
C VAL A 300 23.37 22.88 16.72
N LEU A 301 23.21 21.79 15.95
CA LEU A 301 23.49 20.42 16.39
C LEU A 301 24.93 19.93 16.11
N GLN A 302 25.73 20.68 15.35
CA GLN A 302 27.12 20.32 15.00
C GLN A 302 28.12 20.33 16.17
N ALA A 303 27.65 20.51 17.41
CA ALA A 303 28.50 20.66 18.59
C ALA A 303 28.27 19.61 19.69
N VAL A 304 27.31 18.69 19.57
CA VAL A 304 26.84 17.93 20.75
C VAL A 304 26.30 16.54 20.43
N GLN A 305 26.51 15.59 21.35
CA GLN A 305 25.68 14.39 21.48
C GLN A 305 24.30 14.81 22.00
N ALA A 306 23.38 15.10 21.08
CA ALA A 306 22.03 15.55 21.42
C ALA A 306 20.98 14.52 21.04
N VAL A 307 20.11 14.13 21.98
CA VAL A 307 18.87 13.41 21.66
C VAL A 307 17.76 14.42 21.39
N LEU A 308 17.24 14.43 20.17
CA LEU A 308 16.16 15.34 19.76
C LEU A 308 14.79 14.66 19.89
N LEU A 309 13.93 15.14 20.79
CA LEU A 309 12.52 14.72 20.90
C LEU A 309 11.61 15.65 20.09
N ALA A 310 11.11 15.20 18.93
CA ALA A 310 10.19 15.96 18.08
C ALA A 310 8.78 15.36 18.06
N ALA A 311 7.77 16.14 18.46
CA ALA A 311 6.36 15.74 18.43
C ALA A 311 5.62 16.39 17.24
N ARG A 312 4.98 15.58 16.37
CA ARG A 312 4.21 16.03 15.19
C ARG A 312 2.72 15.71 15.32
N ALA A 313 1.87 16.56 14.74
CA ALA A 313 0.54 16.20 14.21
C ALA A 313 0.44 16.58 12.71
N VAL A 314 0.03 15.63 11.85
CA VAL A 314 -0.77 15.76 10.59
C VAL A 314 -0.74 14.40 9.87
N LEU A 315 -1.90 14.08 9.29
CA LEU A 315 -2.38 12.86 8.63
C LEU A 315 -1.41 12.03 7.77
N LEU A 316 -1.73 10.72 7.72
CA LEU A 316 -1.19 9.61 6.90
C LEU A 316 0.12 8.95 7.36
N ALA A 317 -0.02 7.96 8.25
CA ALA A 317 0.41 6.59 7.98
C ALA A 317 -0.15 5.64 9.05
N ALA A 318 -1.19 4.90 8.67
CA ALA A 318 -1.48 3.61 9.29
C ALA A 318 -0.33 2.66 8.93
N ARG A 319 0.34 2.09 9.94
CA ARG A 319 0.96 0.75 9.95
C ARG A 319 1.91 0.64 11.16
N ALA A 320 1.33 0.46 12.35
CA ALA A 320 2.08 -0.09 13.50
C ALA A 320 1.19 -0.58 14.65
N PHE A 321 -0.09 -0.17 14.73
CA PHE A 321 -0.94 -0.48 15.90
C PHE A 321 -2.04 -1.52 15.64
N LEU A 322 -1.91 -2.34 14.59
CA LEU A 322 -2.95 -3.30 14.18
C LEU A 322 -2.56 -4.78 14.26
N LEU A 323 -1.39 -5.09 14.82
CA LEU A 323 -0.96 -6.49 14.99
C LEU A 323 -1.28 -7.06 16.39
N ALA A 324 -1.59 -6.23 17.39
CA ALA A 324 -1.94 -6.72 18.74
C ALA A 324 -3.47 -6.87 18.97
N ILE A 325 -4.31 -6.27 18.13
CA ILE A 325 -5.78 -6.42 18.17
C ILE A 325 -6.26 -7.20 16.94
N GLN A 326 -5.50 -8.22 16.53
CA GLN A 326 -5.88 -9.11 15.44
C GLN A 326 -6.33 -10.49 15.92
N VAL A 327 -6.06 -10.89 17.17
CA VAL A 327 -6.45 -12.23 17.65
C VAL A 327 -7.71 -12.19 18.51
N ILE A 328 -7.88 -11.20 19.37
CA ILE A 328 -9.01 -11.18 20.34
C ILE A 328 -10.34 -10.68 19.71
N LEU A 329 -10.29 -9.87 18.65
CA LEU A 329 -11.50 -9.30 18.01
C LEU A 329 -12.01 -10.10 16.81
N LEU A 330 -11.26 -11.10 16.34
CA LEU A 330 -11.62 -11.94 15.19
C LEU A 330 -12.65 -13.01 15.56
N ALA A 331 -12.60 -13.53 16.79
CA ALA A 331 -13.63 -14.42 17.33
C ALA A 331 -14.94 -13.68 17.67
N ALA A 332 -14.86 -12.48 18.29
CA ALA A 332 -16.05 -11.75 18.72
C ALA A 332 -16.85 -11.08 17.58
N ARG A 333 -16.26 -10.84 16.40
CA ARG A 333 -16.93 -10.14 15.27
C ARG A 333 -17.45 -11.01 14.14
N ALA A 334 -17.09 -12.29 14.07
CA ALA A 334 -17.70 -13.22 13.12
C ALA A 334 -19.18 -13.48 13.50
N ALA A 335 -19.50 -13.54 14.79
CA ALA A 335 -20.87 -13.74 15.28
C ALA A 335 -21.79 -12.49 15.15
N MET A 336 -21.23 -11.29 15.01
CA MET A 336 -21.99 -10.02 14.95
C MET A 336 -22.24 -9.51 13.51
N LYS A 337 -22.07 -10.35 12.49
CA LYS A 337 -21.95 -9.92 11.08
C LYS A 337 -23.24 -9.88 10.24
N LEU A 338 -24.43 -10.02 10.82
CA LEU A 338 -25.67 -9.95 10.02
C LEU A 338 -26.74 -8.94 10.48
N TYR A 339 -26.61 -8.27 11.64
CA TYR A 339 -27.80 -7.61 12.22
C TYR A 339 -27.72 -6.15 12.69
N ASP A 340 -26.63 -5.39 12.55
CA ASP A 340 -26.71 -3.98 13.02
C ASP A 340 -25.82 -2.94 12.31
N VAL A 341 -25.92 -2.87 10.97
CA VAL A 341 -25.37 -1.73 10.20
C VAL A 341 -26.34 -0.54 10.17
N SER A 342 -27.66 -0.74 10.30
CA SER A 342 -28.61 0.40 10.26
C SER A 342 -28.54 1.29 11.49
N LYS A 343 -28.45 0.76 12.72
CA LYS A 343 -28.41 1.61 13.94
C LYS A 343 -27.13 2.44 14.05
N ARG A 344 -26.01 1.97 13.50
CA ARG A 344 -24.76 2.76 13.45
C ARG A 344 -24.90 4.07 12.67
N PHE A 345 -25.84 4.12 11.73
CA PHE A 345 -26.06 5.24 10.84
C PHE A 345 -27.36 5.99 11.19
N GLU A 346 -28.11 5.57 12.21
CA GLU A 346 -29.35 6.24 12.65
C GLU A 346 -29.09 7.70 13.04
N GLY A 347 -27.98 8.05 13.71
CA GLY A 347 -27.68 9.45 14.03
C GLY A 347 -27.36 10.36 12.83
N LEU A 348 -27.13 9.81 11.63
CA LEU A 348 -26.69 10.61 10.47
C LEU A 348 -27.82 11.41 9.81
N TYR A 349 -29.10 11.04 9.99
CA TYR A 349 -30.19 11.81 9.38
C TYR A 349 -30.41 13.17 10.08
N GLU A 350 -29.90 13.34 11.30
CA GLU A 350 -29.99 14.60 12.07
C GLU A 350 -28.87 15.58 11.70
N LEU A 351 -27.79 15.10 11.08
CA LEU A 351 -26.63 15.90 10.71
C LEU A 351 -26.87 16.60 9.37
N LYS A 352 -27.46 17.81 9.42
CA LYS A 352 -27.74 18.61 8.21
C LYS A 352 -26.48 19.08 7.48
N PHE A 353 -25.36 19.24 8.19
CA PHE A 353 -24.15 19.92 7.69
C PHE A 353 -22.98 18.97 7.37
N VAL A 354 -23.23 17.68 7.15
CA VAL A 354 -22.15 16.73 6.81
C VAL A 354 -21.57 17.09 5.45
N ARG A 355 -20.28 17.46 5.43
CA ARG A 355 -19.54 17.83 4.21
C ARG A 355 -18.72 16.68 3.62
N THR A 356 -18.36 15.70 4.44
CA THR A 356 -17.49 14.58 4.04
C THR A 356 -18.01 13.26 4.58
N PHE A 357 -18.16 12.28 3.70
CA PHE A 357 -18.49 10.90 4.03
C PHE A 357 -17.43 9.98 3.43
N LEU A 358 -16.67 9.28 4.27
CA LEU A 358 -15.58 8.38 3.87
C LEU A 358 -15.74 7.02 4.55
N PRO A 359 -15.41 5.90 3.88
CA PRO A 359 -15.40 4.59 4.49
C PRO A 359 -14.21 4.47 5.46
N GLN A 360 -14.45 3.93 6.65
CA GLN A 360 -13.40 3.71 7.66
C GLN A 360 -13.14 2.20 7.81
N SER A 361 -12.17 1.64 7.07
CA SER A 361 -11.58 0.33 7.37
C SER A 361 -10.37 -0.01 6.47
N PRO A 362 -9.27 -0.57 7.03
CA PRO A 362 -8.11 -1.03 6.27
C PRO A 362 -8.16 -2.54 5.89
N TYR A 363 -9.29 -3.24 6.06
CA TYR A 363 -9.37 -4.70 5.84
C TYR A 363 -10.30 -5.12 4.68
N VAL A 364 -9.82 -6.04 3.84
CA VAL A 364 -10.33 -6.37 2.49
C VAL A 364 -11.56 -7.30 2.47
N TYR A 365 -12.13 -7.69 3.61
CA TYR A 365 -13.20 -8.69 3.64
C TYR A 365 -14.61 -8.10 3.81
N TYR A 366 -15.32 -8.05 2.67
CA TYR A 366 -16.78 -7.88 2.49
C TYR A 366 -17.44 -6.78 3.34
N HIS A 367 -17.31 -5.52 2.91
CA HIS A 367 -18.10 -4.41 3.46
C HIS A 367 -19.50 -4.36 2.82
N TYR A 368 -20.53 -4.38 3.65
CA TYR A 368 -21.94 -4.28 3.25
C TYR A 368 -22.54 -2.94 3.70
N LEU A 369 -23.01 -2.13 2.75
CA LEU A 369 -23.80 -0.92 3.03
C LEU A 369 -25.27 -1.16 2.72
N THR A 370 -26.15 -0.98 3.71
CA THR A 370 -27.60 -1.22 3.52
C THR A 370 -28.20 -0.24 2.51
N LYS A 371 -29.19 -0.69 1.71
CA LYS A 371 -29.92 0.20 0.79
C LYS A 371 -30.62 1.35 1.51
N ARG A 372 -30.99 1.20 2.80
CA ARG A 372 -31.56 2.29 3.60
C ARG A 372 -30.60 3.48 3.72
N VAL A 373 -29.31 3.21 3.93
CA VAL A 373 -28.30 4.27 4.00
C VAL A 373 -28.08 4.87 2.61
N SER A 374 -27.83 4.04 1.60
CA SER A 374 -27.45 4.54 0.26
C SER A 374 -28.59 5.19 -0.53
N HIS A 375 -29.82 4.66 -0.43
CA HIS A 375 -30.99 5.16 -1.15
C HIS A 375 -31.87 6.09 -0.30
N GLY A 376 -31.81 5.99 1.03
CA GLY A 376 -32.66 6.77 1.93
C GLY A 376 -31.96 7.98 2.56
N TRP A 377 -30.75 7.80 3.12
CA TRP A 377 -30.11 8.81 3.96
C TRP A 377 -29.08 9.66 3.23
N LEU A 378 -28.15 9.04 2.50
CA LEU A 378 -27.11 9.79 1.77
C LEU A 378 -27.69 10.90 0.88
N PRO A 379 -28.78 10.69 0.11
CA PRO A 379 -29.34 11.73 -0.75
C PRO A 379 -29.95 12.94 0.01
N LYS A 380 -30.14 12.83 1.32
CA LYS A 380 -30.66 13.92 2.16
C LYS A 380 -29.57 14.87 2.66
N LEU A 381 -28.30 14.46 2.61
CA LEU A 381 -27.14 15.24 3.07
C LEU A 381 -26.72 16.28 2.02
N ARG A 382 -27.55 17.29 1.77
CA ARG A 382 -27.38 18.24 0.64
C ARG A 382 -26.09 19.06 0.69
N CYS A 383 -25.48 19.19 1.87
CA CYS A 383 -24.23 19.92 2.08
C CYS A 383 -22.97 19.08 1.78
N LEU A 384 -23.13 17.83 1.32
CA LEU A 384 -22.02 16.91 1.08
C LEU A 384 -21.16 17.37 -0.10
N ARG A 385 -19.85 17.53 0.15
CA ARG A 385 -18.83 17.89 -0.85
C ARG A 385 -17.95 16.71 -1.23
N THR A 386 -17.77 15.76 -0.32
CA THR A 386 -16.96 14.55 -0.55
C THR A 386 -17.74 13.29 -0.16
N LEU A 387 -17.91 12.38 -1.11
CA LEU A 387 -18.56 11.09 -0.91
C LEU A 387 -17.66 9.98 -1.43
N SER A 388 -17.18 9.11 -0.54
CA SER A 388 -16.58 7.84 -0.92
C SER A 388 -17.44 6.69 -0.43
N LEU A 389 -17.78 5.81 -1.36
CA LEU A 389 -18.40 4.50 -1.14
C LEU A 389 -17.45 3.39 -1.62
N SER A 390 -16.15 3.68 -1.69
CA SER A 390 -15.16 2.71 -2.14
C SER A 390 -15.18 1.46 -1.25
N THR A 391 -14.86 0.31 -1.85
CA THR A 391 -14.76 -1.03 -1.23
C THR A 391 -16.09 -1.70 -0.80
N TYR A 392 -17.22 -0.98 -0.84
CA TYR A 392 -18.55 -1.57 -0.64
C TYR A 392 -18.98 -2.40 -1.87
N ARG A 393 -18.49 -3.64 -1.96
CA ARG A 393 -18.75 -4.54 -3.10
C ARG A 393 -20.23 -4.84 -3.32
N ASN A 394 -21.10 -4.65 -2.33
CA ASN A 394 -22.54 -4.88 -2.46
C ASN A 394 -23.30 -3.75 -3.18
N ILE A 395 -22.65 -2.60 -3.45
CA ILE A 395 -23.25 -1.51 -4.22
C ILE A 395 -23.19 -1.87 -5.70
N THR A 396 -24.34 -2.19 -6.28
CA THR A 396 -24.50 -2.52 -7.71
C THR A 396 -25.12 -1.39 -8.53
N GLU A 397 -25.78 -0.45 -7.86
CA GLU A 397 -26.48 0.70 -8.43
C GLU A 397 -26.46 1.88 -7.45
N LEU A 398 -26.55 3.09 -7.98
CA LEU A 398 -26.80 4.30 -7.20
C LEU A 398 -28.22 4.81 -7.46
N PRO A 399 -28.89 5.41 -6.46
CA PRO A 399 -30.21 6.01 -6.65
C PRO A 399 -30.10 7.30 -7.49
N ASP A 400 -31.15 7.62 -8.27
CA ASP A 400 -31.22 8.88 -9.02
C ASP A 400 -31.16 10.11 -8.09
N SER A 401 -31.60 9.97 -6.85
CA SER A 401 -31.51 11.02 -5.84
C SER A 401 -30.08 11.44 -5.49
N ILE A 402 -29.05 10.72 -5.95
CA ILE A 402 -27.64 11.18 -5.85
C ILE A 402 -27.45 12.55 -6.51
N GLY A 403 -28.24 12.87 -7.55
CA GLY A 403 -28.21 14.18 -8.21
C GLY A 403 -28.65 15.34 -7.32
N ASN A 404 -29.27 15.07 -6.16
CA ASN A 404 -29.61 16.09 -5.17
C ASN A 404 -28.39 16.64 -4.42
N LEU A 405 -27.24 15.94 -4.47
CA LEU A 405 -25.99 16.34 -3.82
C LEU A 405 -25.23 17.36 -4.67
N VAL A 406 -25.90 18.45 -5.02
CA VAL A 406 -25.43 19.46 -5.98
C VAL A 406 -24.08 20.10 -5.63
N LEU A 407 -23.70 20.07 -4.34
CA LEU A 407 -22.43 20.60 -3.83
C LEU A 407 -21.26 19.62 -3.93
N LEU A 408 -21.49 18.39 -4.41
CA LEU A 408 -20.51 17.33 -4.45
C LEU A 408 -19.36 17.67 -5.42
N ARG A 409 -18.13 17.61 -4.90
CA ARG A 409 -16.87 17.85 -5.65
C ARG A 409 -16.07 16.57 -5.85
N TYR A 410 -16.26 15.59 -4.97
CA TYR A 410 -15.54 14.32 -4.99
C TYR A 410 -16.51 13.15 -4.84
N LEU A 411 -16.50 12.23 -5.80
CA LEU A 411 -17.25 10.99 -5.76
C LEU A 411 -16.31 9.80 -6.02
N ASP A 412 -16.22 8.88 -5.08
CA ASP A 412 -15.41 7.67 -5.20
C ASP A 412 -16.25 6.41 -5.00
N LEU A 413 -16.35 5.63 -6.06
CA LEU A 413 -17.06 4.36 -6.11
C LEU A 413 -16.10 3.21 -6.42
N SER A 414 -14.79 3.41 -6.23
CA SER A 414 -13.76 2.44 -6.62
C SER A 414 -13.95 1.12 -5.89
N SER A 415 -13.69 0.01 -6.57
CA SER A 415 -13.87 -1.36 -6.05
C SER A 415 -15.30 -1.66 -5.54
N THR A 416 -16.32 -1.02 -6.13
CA THR A 416 -17.73 -1.42 -5.99
C THR A 416 -18.15 -2.32 -7.15
N SER A 417 -19.34 -2.93 -7.07
CA SER A 417 -19.88 -3.77 -8.15
C SER A 417 -20.87 -3.01 -9.04
N ILE A 418 -20.70 -1.68 -9.16
CA ILE A 418 -21.62 -0.83 -9.89
C ILE A 418 -21.67 -1.19 -11.38
N LYS A 419 -22.88 -1.33 -11.92
CA LYS A 419 -23.08 -1.71 -13.33
C LYS A 419 -23.18 -0.51 -14.26
N ARG A 420 -23.79 0.58 -13.78
CA ARG A 420 -23.99 1.86 -14.49
C ARG A 420 -24.11 3.00 -13.49
N LEU A 421 -23.76 4.20 -13.92
CA LEU A 421 -24.09 5.43 -13.19
C LEU A 421 -25.49 5.92 -13.62
N PRO A 422 -26.36 6.36 -12.69
CA PRO A 422 -27.62 7.00 -13.06
C PRO A 422 -27.37 8.35 -13.74
N ASP A 423 -28.27 8.76 -14.65
CA ASP A 423 -28.17 10.03 -15.40
C ASP A 423 -28.05 11.25 -14.46
N ALA A 424 -28.70 11.18 -13.29
CA ALA A 424 -28.61 12.19 -12.24
C ALA A 424 -27.18 12.39 -11.67
N THR A 425 -26.25 11.44 -11.86
CA THR A 425 -24.83 11.66 -11.51
C THR A 425 -24.22 12.77 -12.36
N PHE A 426 -24.68 12.90 -13.62
CA PHE A 426 -24.18 13.88 -14.58
C PHE A 426 -24.87 15.25 -14.46
N THR A 427 -25.70 15.47 -13.43
CA THR A 427 -26.20 16.80 -13.03
C THR A 427 -25.37 17.41 -11.90
N LEU A 428 -24.31 16.74 -11.44
CA LEU A 428 -23.39 17.21 -10.41
C LEU A 428 -22.32 18.14 -11.00
N TYR A 429 -22.70 19.34 -11.46
CA TYR A 429 -21.83 20.26 -12.21
C TYR A 429 -20.57 20.72 -11.45
N ASN A 430 -20.55 20.65 -10.12
CA ASN A 430 -19.37 20.98 -9.30
C ASN A 430 -18.39 19.82 -9.13
N LEU A 431 -18.69 18.64 -9.69
CA LEU A 431 -17.84 17.46 -9.51
C LEU A 431 -16.48 17.67 -10.17
N GLN A 432 -15.42 17.56 -9.36
CA GLN A 432 -14.02 17.73 -9.78
C GLN A 432 -13.31 16.39 -9.91
N THR A 433 -13.66 15.42 -9.07
CA THR A 433 -13.07 14.08 -9.07
C THR A 433 -14.15 13.00 -9.09
N LEU A 434 -14.05 12.09 -10.05
CA LEU A 434 -14.85 10.88 -10.15
C LEU A 434 -13.94 9.67 -10.21
N LYS A 435 -14.01 8.80 -9.20
CA LYS A 435 -13.23 7.55 -9.15
C LYS A 435 -14.14 6.33 -9.28
N LEU A 436 -13.78 5.48 -10.24
CA LEU A 436 -14.48 4.27 -10.66
C LEU A 436 -13.47 3.11 -10.82
N ALA A 437 -12.28 3.23 -10.22
CA ALA A 437 -11.22 2.25 -10.38
C ALA A 437 -11.66 0.87 -9.89
N ASN A 438 -11.31 -0.19 -10.63
CA ASN A 438 -11.64 -1.58 -10.30
C ASN A 438 -13.16 -1.86 -10.20
N CYS A 439 -14.00 -1.08 -10.89
CA CYS A 439 -15.42 -1.37 -11.07
C CYS A 439 -15.64 -2.33 -12.25
N LYS A 440 -15.39 -3.63 -12.01
CA LYS A 440 -15.36 -4.66 -13.06
C LYS A 440 -16.69 -4.89 -13.80
N PHE A 441 -17.82 -4.49 -13.22
CA PHE A 441 -19.14 -4.64 -13.85
C PHE A 441 -19.61 -3.38 -14.59
N LEU A 442 -18.83 -2.29 -14.55
CA LEU A 442 -19.13 -1.06 -15.27
C LEU A 442 -18.70 -1.22 -16.74
N MET A 443 -19.68 -1.44 -17.63
CA MET A 443 -19.44 -1.75 -19.05
C MET A 443 -19.58 -0.53 -19.97
N GLN A 444 -20.31 0.51 -19.54
CA GLN A 444 -20.63 1.69 -20.34
C GLN A 444 -20.57 2.96 -19.48
N LEU A 445 -20.22 4.09 -20.13
CA LEU A 445 -20.27 5.43 -19.55
C LEU A 445 -21.18 6.31 -20.42
N SER A 446 -22.12 7.04 -19.80
CA SER A 446 -23.07 7.90 -20.53
C SER A 446 -22.37 9.08 -21.20
N GLY A 447 -22.82 9.45 -22.40
CA GLY A 447 -22.37 10.67 -23.10
C GLY A 447 -22.67 11.97 -22.33
N GLN A 448 -23.54 11.92 -21.33
CA GLN A 448 -23.78 13.02 -20.40
C GLN A 448 -22.58 13.34 -19.51
N ILE A 449 -21.50 12.55 -19.49
CA ILE A 449 -20.24 12.88 -18.80
C ILE A 449 -19.71 14.28 -19.19
N ALA A 450 -20.01 14.73 -20.42
CA ALA A 450 -19.72 16.08 -20.90
C ALA A 450 -20.33 17.22 -20.08
N ASN A 451 -21.37 16.95 -19.28
CA ASN A 451 -22.00 17.93 -18.42
C ASN A 451 -21.14 18.27 -17.19
N LEU A 452 -20.19 17.41 -16.82
CA LEU A 452 -19.30 17.61 -15.68
C LEU A 452 -18.14 18.55 -16.05
N VAL A 453 -18.47 19.79 -16.42
CA VAL A 453 -17.52 20.78 -16.97
C VAL A 453 -16.35 21.13 -16.04
N ASN A 454 -16.51 20.93 -14.72
CA ASN A 454 -15.45 21.14 -13.73
C ASN A 454 -14.62 19.89 -13.43
N LEU A 455 -14.88 18.77 -14.10
CA LEU A 455 -14.18 17.53 -13.83
C LEU A 455 -12.70 17.66 -14.23
N ARG A 456 -11.82 17.39 -13.26
CA ARG A 456 -10.36 17.41 -13.43
C ARG A 456 -9.76 16.02 -13.36
N HIS A 457 -10.36 15.11 -12.61
CA HIS A 457 -9.82 13.77 -12.39
C HIS A 457 -10.90 12.72 -12.64
N LEU A 458 -10.69 11.89 -13.66
CA LEU A 458 -11.49 10.71 -13.96
C LEU A 458 -10.62 9.46 -13.86
N ASP A 459 -10.84 8.67 -12.80
CA ASP A 459 -10.16 7.39 -12.60
C ASP A 459 -11.08 6.24 -12.98
N ILE A 460 -10.78 5.58 -14.09
CA ILE A 460 -11.53 4.45 -14.65
C ILE A 460 -10.62 3.23 -14.89
N ARG A 461 -9.51 3.13 -14.14
CA ARG A 461 -8.59 1.97 -14.23
C ARG A 461 -9.31 0.69 -13.90
N ASP A 462 -8.89 -0.40 -14.54
CA ASP A 462 -9.38 -1.76 -14.26
C ASP A 462 -10.92 -1.87 -14.30
N THR A 463 -11.55 -1.08 -15.17
CA THR A 463 -12.97 -1.20 -15.54
C THR A 463 -13.09 -2.02 -16.83
N ASN A 464 -14.28 -2.56 -17.10
CA ASN A 464 -14.57 -3.30 -18.33
C ASN A 464 -15.32 -2.42 -19.35
N LEU A 465 -15.02 -1.11 -19.39
CA LEU A 465 -15.63 -0.18 -20.31
C LEU A 465 -15.35 -0.60 -21.76
N ASN A 466 -16.42 -0.83 -22.53
CA ASN A 466 -16.29 -1.22 -23.94
C ASN A 466 -15.83 -0.06 -24.82
N GLU A 467 -16.29 1.15 -24.52
CA GLU A 467 -15.96 2.39 -25.17
C GLU A 467 -16.12 3.57 -24.19
N ILE A 468 -15.47 4.69 -24.50
CA ILE A 468 -15.69 5.96 -23.81
C ILE A 468 -16.49 6.86 -24.78
N PRO A 469 -17.56 7.53 -24.32
CA PRO A 469 -18.36 8.37 -25.19
C PRO A 469 -17.54 9.53 -25.76
N LYS A 470 -17.67 9.79 -27.08
CA LYS A 470 -16.93 10.87 -27.78
C LYS A 470 -17.13 12.25 -27.17
N GLN A 471 -18.26 12.46 -26.49
CA GLN A 471 -18.61 13.67 -25.75
C GLN A 471 -17.57 14.05 -24.67
N ILE A 472 -16.77 13.09 -24.16
CA ILE A 472 -15.68 13.37 -23.22
C ILE A 472 -14.69 14.43 -23.73
N CYS A 473 -14.59 14.62 -25.06
CA CYS A 473 -13.77 15.65 -25.69
C CYS A 473 -14.13 17.09 -25.29
N LYS A 474 -15.30 17.32 -24.67
CA LYS A 474 -15.65 18.63 -24.10
C LYS A 474 -14.87 18.93 -22.81
N LEU A 475 -14.36 17.91 -22.12
CA LEU A 475 -13.64 18.02 -20.85
C LEU A 475 -12.12 18.20 -21.08
N GLN A 476 -11.73 19.23 -21.84
CA GLN A 476 -10.32 19.47 -22.23
C GLN A 476 -9.41 19.82 -21.05
N ASP A 477 -10.04 20.24 -19.95
CA ASP A 477 -9.46 20.69 -18.70
C ASP A 477 -9.10 19.54 -17.73
N LEU A 478 -9.29 18.29 -18.16
CA LEU A 478 -8.91 17.09 -17.42
C LEU A 478 -7.40 17.06 -17.17
N ARG A 479 -7.06 16.86 -15.90
CA ARG A 479 -5.71 16.64 -15.38
C ARG A 479 -5.39 15.15 -15.36
N THR A 480 -6.35 14.29 -15.04
CA THR A 480 -6.14 12.84 -14.98
C THR A 480 -7.25 12.12 -15.71
N LEU A 481 -6.86 11.27 -16.65
CA LEU A 481 -7.70 10.30 -17.32
C LEU A 481 -6.91 9.01 -17.39
N THR A 482 -7.27 8.04 -16.57
CA THR A 482 -6.40 6.87 -16.37
C THR A 482 -6.51 5.82 -17.47
N SER A 483 -7.62 5.81 -18.21
CA SER A 483 -7.84 4.89 -19.33
C SER A 483 -8.52 5.62 -20.48
N PHE A 484 -8.04 5.40 -21.70
CA PHE A 484 -8.56 5.93 -22.95
C PHE A 484 -8.86 4.73 -23.86
N VAL A 485 -10.15 4.42 -24.07
CA VAL A 485 -10.58 3.28 -24.89
C VAL A 485 -10.83 3.76 -26.31
N VAL A 486 -10.01 3.34 -27.27
CA VAL A 486 -10.17 3.70 -28.68
C VAL A 486 -11.39 2.96 -29.24
N GLY A 487 -12.37 3.72 -29.73
CA GLY A 487 -13.57 3.20 -30.37
C GLY A 487 -13.36 2.88 -31.86
N ARG A 488 -14.31 2.14 -32.44
CA ARG A 488 -14.40 1.90 -33.90
C ARG A 488 -14.96 3.13 -34.62
N GLU A 489 -15.29 3.02 -35.91
CA GLU A 489 -15.68 4.11 -36.83
C GLU A 489 -16.44 5.31 -36.20
N ASP A 490 -17.57 5.07 -35.52
CA ASP A 490 -18.39 6.12 -34.90
C ASP A 490 -18.02 6.51 -33.45
N GLY A 491 -17.07 5.78 -32.87
CA GLY A 491 -16.61 5.92 -31.49
C GLY A 491 -15.54 7.00 -31.29
N LEU A 492 -14.96 7.03 -30.09
CA LEU A 492 -13.88 7.96 -29.75
C LEU A 492 -12.57 7.51 -30.43
N ARG A 493 -12.10 8.27 -31.42
CA ARG A 493 -10.86 7.96 -32.15
C ARG A 493 -9.63 8.37 -31.32
N ILE A 494 -8.45 7.91 -31.72
CA ILE A 494 -7.20 8.15 -30.99
C ILE A 494 -6.69 9.60 -31.14
N LYS A 495 -6.97 10.26 -32.27
CA LYS A 495 -6.56 11.66 -32.52
C LYS A 495 -7.16 12.66 -31.52
N GLU A 496 -8.34 12.35 -30.97
CA GLU A 496 -9.03 13.16 -29.96
C GLU A 496 -8.26 13.22 -28.65
N LEU A 497 -7.38 12.25 -28.37
CA LEU A 497 -6.45 12.31 -27.25
C LEU A 497 -5.53 13.54 -27.33
N GLY A 498 -5.33 14.09 -28.53
CA GLY A 498 -4.63 15.35 -28.76
C GLY A 498 -5.26 16.56 -28.05
N LYS A 499 -6.56 16.52 -27.71
CA LYS A 499 -7.28 17.61 -27.04
C LYS A 499 -6.96 17.73 -25.55
N PHE A 500 -6.48 16.66 -24.90
CA PHE A 500 -6.22 16.65 -23.46
C PHE A 500 -4.76 16.96 -23.16
N LEU A 501 -4.37 18.23 -23.29
CA LEU A 501 -2.96 18.66 -23.20
C LEU A 501 -2.41 18.61 -21.76
N PHE A 502 -3.26 18.69 -20.75
CA PHE A 502 -2.88 18.79 -19.34
C PHE A 502 -2.89 17.45 -18.59
N LEU A 503 -2.99 16.33 -19.31
CA LEU A 503 -2.96 15.00 -18.69
C LEU A 503 -1.62 14.75 -17.99
N GLN A 504 -1.71 14.27 -16.76
CA GLN A 504 -0.59 13.96 -15.89
C GLN A 504 -0.77 12.61 -15.17
N GLY A 505 0.34 12.02 -14.74
CA GLY A 505 0.36 10.77 -14.01
C GLY A 505 0.29 9.56 -14.95
N ASN A 506 -0.69 8.69 -14.74
CA ASN A 506 -0.82 7.43 -15.47
C ASN A 506 -1.91 7.48 -16.55
N LEU A 507 -1.61 6.93 -17.72
CA LEU A 507 -2.54 6.79 -18.83
C LEU A 507 -2.45 5.38 -19.43
N SER A 508 -3.60 4.74 -19.62
CA SER A 508 -3.70 3.47 -20.36
C SER A 508 -4.48 3.71 -21.64
N ILE A 509 -3.88 3.46 -22.80
CA ILE A 509 -4.56 3.52 -24.11
C ILE A 509 -4.94 2.09 -24.48
N LEU A 510 -6.25 1.82 -24.51
CA LEU A 510 -6.82 0.49 -24.70
C LEU A 510 -7.46 0.37 -26.08
N LYS A 511 -7.52 -0.86 -26.57
CA LYS A 511 -8.12 -1.22 -27.86
C LYS A 511 -7.47 -0.53 -29.07
N LEU A 512 -6.14 -0.42 -29.06
CA LEU A 512 -5.37 0.23 -30.13
C LEU A 512 -5.52 -0.42 -31.51
N GLN A 513 -5.96 -1.68 -31.59
CA GLN A 513 -6.29 -2.37 -32.85
C GLN A 513 -7.44 -1.70 -33.62
N ASN A 514 -8.24 -0.84 -32.98
CA ASN A 514 -9.30 -0.09 -33.66
C ASN A 514 -8.78 1.11 -34.49
N VAL A 515 -7.47 1.40 -34.45
CA VAL A 515 -6.87 2.50 -35.22
C VAL A 515 -6.65 2.06 -36.66
N VAL A 516 -7.47 2.59 -37.57
CA VAL A 516 -7.41 2.28 -39.02
C VAL A 516 -6.37 3.15 -39.75
N ASN A 517 -6.23 4.42 -39.35
CA ASN A 517 -5.26 5.35 -39.95
C ASN A 517 -4.12 5.62 -38.96
N PRO A 518 -2.88 5.17 -39.23
CA PRO A 518 -1.73 5.44 -38.38
C PRO A 518 -1.48 6.92 -38.08
N MET A 519 -1.88 7.83 -38.99
CA MET A 519 -1.75 9.27 -38.78
C MET A 519 -2.62 9.79 -37.63
N ASP A 520 -3.72 9.11 -37.29
CA ASP A 520 -4.54 9.47 -36.13
C ASP A 520 -3.72 9.31 -34.82
N ALA A 521 -2.81 8.34 -34.76
CA ALA A 521 -1.93 8.12 -33.60
C ALA A 521 -0.91 9.24 -33.43
N PHE A 522 -0.37 9.77 -34.53
CA PHE A 522 0.49 10.95 -34.50
C PHE A 522 -0.26 12.18 -33.95
N GLN A 523 -1.52 12.37 -34.36
CA GLN A 523 -2.38 13.46 -33.88
C GLN A 523 -2.75 13.34 -32.39
N ALA A 524 -2.64 12.15 -31.80
CA ALA A 524 -2.78 11.95 -30.35
C ALA A 524 -1.73 12.74 -29.57
N ASN A 525 -0.60 13.12 -30.20
CA ASN A 525 0.36 14.10 -29.70
C ASN A 525 0.87 13.75 -28.28
N MET A 526 1.29 12.50 -28.09
CA MET A 526 1.79 11.99 -26.81
C MET A 526 3.12 12.63 -26.41
N LYS A 527 3.99 12.93 -27.38
CA LYS A 527 5.28 13.60 -27.18
C LYS A 527 5.18 14.92 -26.40
N LYS A 528 4.10 15.70 -26.56
CA LYS A 528 3.89 16.96 -25.83
C LYS A 528 3.34 16.77 -24.41
N LYS A 529 2.84 15.59 -24.04
CA LYS A 529 2.24 15.29 -22.73
C LYS A 529 3.31 14.93 -21.69
N LYS A 530 4.19 15.89 -21.39
CA LYS A 530 5.39 15.72 -20.54
C LYS A 530 5.14 15.33 -19.08
N GLN A 531 3.90 15.45 -18.62
CA GLN A 531 3.50 15.14 -17.25
C GLN A 531 2.98 13.69 -17.10
N ILE A 532 2.93 12.92 -18.20
CA ILE A 532 2.62 11.49 -18.15
C ILE A 532 3.90 10.73 -17.79
N GLU A 533 3.86 10.05 -16.64
CA GLU A 533 4.98 9.29 -16.11
C GLU A 533 4.79 7.77 -16.29
N GLU A 534 3.54 7.30 -16.40
CA GLU A 534 3.23 5.89 -16.63
C GLU A 534 2.31 5.73 -17.84
N LEU A 535 2.68 4.87 -18.78
CA LEU A 535 1.93 4.62 -19.99
C LEU A 535 1.71 3.12 -20.18
N THR A 536 0.45 2.73 -20.38
CA THR A 536 0.09 1.38 -20.82
C THR A 536 -0.51 1.46 -22.22
N LEU A 537 0.01 0.68 -23.16
CA LEU A 537 -0.51 0.53 -24.51
C LEU A 537 -1.04 -0.90 -24.65
N LYS A 538 -2.34 -1.05 -24.93
CA LYS A 538 -3.01 -2.35 -25.02
C LYS A 538 -3.79 -2.48 -26.33
N TRP A 539 -3.45 -3.51 -27.10
CA TRP A 539 -4.17 -3.97 -28.29
C TRP A 539 -5.20 -5.05 -27.94
N GLY A 540 -5.85 -5.61 -28.96
CA GLY A 540 -6.83 -6.69 -28.83
C GLY A 540 -6.16 -8.04 -28.94
N GLU A 541 -6.86 -9.08 -28.47
CA GLU A 541 -6.36 -10.46 -28.53
C GLU A 541 -6.37 -11.03 -29.96
N ASP A 542 -7.22 -10.48 -30.84
CA ASP A 542 -7.33 -10.95 -32.22
C ASP A 542 -6.22 -10.37 -33.11
N PRO A 543 -5.47 -11.21 -33.85
CA PRO A 543 -4.45 -10.73 -34.79
C PRO A 543 -5.07 -9.87 -35.89
N GLN A 544 -4.50 -8.68 -36.08
CA GLN A 544 -4.88 -7.74 -37.14
C GLN A 544 -3.75 -7.54 -38.15
N ASP A 545 -3.93 -6.63 -39.11
CA ASP A 545 -2.89 -6.24 -40.05
C ASP A 545 -1.63 -5.74 -39.32
N SER A 546 -0.57 -6.58 -39.36
CA SER A 546 0.69 -6.31 -38.69
C SER A 546 1.35 -5.00 -39.15
N GLN A 547 1.09 -4.52 -40.37
CA GLN A 547 1.74 -3.30 -40.85
C GLN A 547 1.08 -2.05 -40.26
N ILE A 548 -0.25 -2.03 -40.19
CA ILE A 548 -1.00 -0.91 -39.58
C ILE A 548 -0.61 -0.77 -38.11
N GLU A 549 -0.53 -1.88 -37.36
CA GLU A 549 -0.15 -1.82 -35.94
C GLU A 549 1.27 -1.30 -35.72
N LYS A 550 2.23 -1.69 -36.58
CA LYS A 550 3.59 -1.12 -36.59
C LYS A 550 3.57 0.37 -36.80
N ASP A 551 2.87 0.84 -37.84
CA ASP A 551 2.82 2.26 -38.17
C ASP A 551 2.12 3.06 -37.05
N VAL A 552 1.07 2.50 -36.42
CA VAL A 552 0.40 3.11 -35.26
C VAL A 552 1.36 3.24 -34.09
N PHE A 553 2.11 2.19 -33.76
CA PHE A 553 3.02 2.19 -32.63
C PHE A 553 4.22 3.12 -32.86
N GLU A 554 4.74 3.16 -34.09
CA GLU A 554 5.79 4.10 -34.50
C GLU A 554 5.30 5.56 -34.39
N ASN A 555 4.06 5.86 -34.78
CA ASN A 555 3.49 7.21 -34.72
C ASN A 555 3.06 7.69 -33.33
N LEU A 556 2.83 6.78 -32.37
CA LEU A 556 2.37 7.15 -31.02
C LEU A 556 3.41 7.90 -30.20
N GLN A 557 4.71 7.73 -30.48
CA GLN A 557 5.89 8.29 -29.76
C GLN A 557 5.59 9.05 -28.45
N PRO A 558 5.72 8.40 -27.28
CA PRO A 558 5.48 9.04 -26.00
C PRO A 558 6.53 10.09 -25.62
N SER A 559 6.28 10.83 -24.54
CA SER A 559 7.26 11.78 -24.02
C SER A 559 8.45 11.05 -23.37
N THR A 560 9.63 11.65 -23.42
CA THR A 560 10.88 11.11 -22.84
C THR A 560 10.92 11.14 -21.30
N ASN A 561 9.93 11.74 -20.65
CA ASN A 561 9.81 11.78 -19.19
C ASN A 561 9.18 10.50 -18.59
N LEU A 562 8.89 9.51 -19.44
CA LEU A 562 8.22 8.29 -19.04
C LEU A 562 9.09 7.48 -18.06
N LYS A 563 8.52 7.10 -16.91
CA LYS A 563 9.15 6.25 -15.89
C LYS A 563 8.71 4.79 -16.02
N LYS A 564 7.48 4.54 -16.45
CA LYS A 564 6.94 3.19 -16.62
C LYS A 564 6.24 3.03 -17.96
N LEU A 565 6.62 2.00 -18.70
CA LEU A 565 5.98 1.60 -19.95
C LEU A 565 5.48 0.16 -19.84
N THR A 566 4.24 -0.06 -20.24
CA THR A 566 3.64 -1.39 -20.35
C THR A 566 3.02 -1.56 -21.73
N ILE A 567 3.39 -2.62 -22.44
CA ILE A 567 2.91 -2.94 -23.79
C ILE A 567 2.23 -4.31 -23.72
N ARG A 568 1.00 -4.41 -24.21
CA ARG A 568 0.22 -5.66 -24.18
C ARG A 568 -0.48 -5.97 -25.49
N TYR A 569 -0.50 -7.25 -25.87
CA TYR A 569 -1.23 -7.77 -27.04
C TYR A 569 -0.81 -7.15 -28.38
N TYR A 570 0.41 -6.61 -28.47
CA TYR A 570 0.89 -6.02 -29.72
C TYR A 570 1.10 -7.10 -30.78
N SER A 571 0.44 -6.99 -31.93
CA SER A 571 0.46 -8.01 -32.99
C SER A 571 1.41 -7.69 -34.14
N GLY A 572 2.19 -6.60 -34.05
CA GLY A 572 3.23 -6.32 -35.03
C GLY A 572 4.45 -7.23 -34.87
N THR A 573 5.13 -7.53 -35.97
CA THR A 573 6.31 -8.43 -35.95
C THR A 573 7.61 -7.81 -35.40
N SER A 574 7.63 -6.50 -35.13
CA SER A 574 8.82 -5.77 -34.63
C SER A 574 8.40 -4.52 -33.86
N PHE A 575 9.14 -4.14 -32.82
CA PHE A 575 8.90 -2.92 -32.05
C PHE A 575 9.40 -1.66 -32.77
N PRO A 576 8.88 -0.47 -32.40
CA PRO A 576 9.32 0.79 -32.99
C PRO A 576 10.73 1.20 -32.55
N LYS A 577 11.42 1.96 -33.38
CA LYS A 577 12.83 2.35 -33.15
C LYS A 577 13.01 3.18 -31.89
N TRP A 578 12.04 4.04 -31.60
CA TRP A 578 12.09 4.93 -30.45
C TRP A 578 12.11 4.18 -29.11
N LEU A 579 11.60 2.95 -29.02
CA LEU A 579 11.58 2.17 -27.78
C LEU A 579 12.99 1.85 -27.27
N SER A 580 13.95 1.80 -28.20
CA SER A 580 15.36 1.54 -27.97
C SER A 580 16.25 2.79 -27.97
N GLU A 581 15.69 3.98 -28.18
CA GLU A 581 16.50 5.20 -28.24
C GLU A 581 16.95 5.66 -26.85
N SER A 582 18.19 6.15 -26.75
CA SER A 582 18.77 6.74 -25.53
C SER A 582 17.97 7.93 -24.98
N SER A 583 17.13 8.55 -25.81
CA SER A 583 16.16 9.59 -25.44
C SER A 583 15.20 9.15 -24.33
N TYR A 584 14.94 7.85 -24.15
CA TYR A 584 14.07 7.31 -23.09
C TYR A 584 14.84 6.91 -21.83
N SER A 585 15.89 7.66 -21.50
CA SER A 585 16.77 7.44 -20.36
C SER A 585 16.08 7.42 -19.00
N ASN A 586 14.84 7.91 -18.88
CA ASN A 586 14.09 7.96 -17.62
C ASN A 586 13.25 6.71 -17.34
N VAL A 587 13.15 5.75 -18.27
CA VAL A 587 12.32 4.54 -18.08
C VAL A 587 12.96 3.64 -17.02
N ILE A 588 12.24 3.43 -15.93
CA ILE A 588 12.63 2.60 -14.77
C ILE A 588 12.01 1.21 -14.86
N VAL A 589 10.77 1.11 -15.33
CA VAL A 589 10.01 -0.14 -15.40
C VAL A 589 9.50 -0.35 -16.82
N LEU A 590 9.87 -1.47 -17.44
CA LEU A 590 9.37 -1.88 -18.75
C LEU A 590 8.71 -3.26 -18.62
N ARG A 591 7.45 -3.35 -19.07
CA ARG A 591 6.68 -4.60 -19.10
C ARG A 591 6.12 -4.87 -20.48
N ILE A 592 6.38 -6.05 -21.01
CA ILE A 592 5.90 -6.49 -22.32
C ILE A 592 5.18 -7.82 -22.10
N SER A 593 3.91 -7.91 -22.51
CA SER A 593 3.14 -9.14 -22.39
C SER A 593 2.29 -9.43 -23.62
N ASP A 594 2.10 -10.71 -23.94
CA ASP A 594 1.19 -11.19 -24.98
C ASP A 594 1.53 -10.64 -26.39
N CYS A 595 2.81 -10.35 -26.65
CA CYS A 595 3.29 -9.83 -27.94
C CYS A 595 3.74 -10.98 -28.86
N ASN A 596 2.83 -11.90 -29.13
CA ASN A 596 3.15 -13.25 -29.63
C ASN A 596 3.83 -13.28 -31.01
N TYR A 597 3.56 -12.30 -31.87
CA TYR A 597 4.06 -12.26 -33.26
C TYR A 597 5.43 -11.58 -33.42
N CYS A 598 5.99 -11.01 -32.35
CA CYS A 598 7.31 -10.40 -32.38
C CYS A 598 8.40 -11.46 -32.55
N LEU A 599 9.29 -11.25 -33.54
CA LEU A 599 10.34 -12.21 -33.87
C LEU A 599 11.60 -12.07 -33.00
N SER A 600 11.88 -10.86 -32.50
CA SER A 600 13.05 -10.55 -31.68
C SER A 600 12.71 -9.54 -30.58
N LEU A 601 13.58 -9.47 -29.57
CA LEU A 601 13.53 -8.47 -28.52
C LEU A 601 14.35 -7.23 -28.92
N PRO A 602 13.84 -6.01 -28.68
CA PRO A 602 14.60 -4.77 -28.85
C PRO A 602 15.84 -4.70 -27.94
N PRO A 603 16.80 -3.80 -28.25
CA PRO A 603 18.03 -3.58 -27.48
C PRO A 603 17.77 -2.84 -26.15
N PHE A 604 17.03 -3.47 -25.24
CA PHE A 604 16.69 -2.86 -23.94
C PHE A 604 17.91 -2.57 -23.08
N GLY A 605 19.06 -3.18 -23.36
CA GLY A 605 20.31 -2.91 -22.65
C GLY A 605 20.80 -1.47 -22.78
N GLN A 606 20.31 -0.72 -23.77
CA GLN A 606 20.64 0.70 -23.96
C GLN A 606 19.89 1.65 -23.01
N LEU A 607 18.91 1.17 -22.26
CA LEU A 607 18.10 1.99 -21.35
C LEU A 607 18.84 2.19 -20.00
N PRO A 608 19.41 3.39 -19.72
CA PRO A 608 20.33 3.58 -18.61
C PRO A 608 19.68 3.54 -17.22
N SER A 609 18.39 3.90 -17.09
CA SER A 609 17.71 3.91 -15.78
C SER A 609 16.82 2.69 -15.54
N LEU A 610 16.81 1.71 -16.44
CA LEU A 610 15.93 0.55 -16.36
C LEU A 610 16.31 -0.31 -15.15
N LYS A 611 15.38 -0.45 -14.21
CA LYS A 611 15.53 -1.26 -12.98
C LYS A 611 14.74 -2.55 -13.01
N GLU A 612 13.60 -2.56 -13.69
CA GLU A 612 12.71 -3.71 -13.77
C GLU A 612 12.32 -3.96 -15.22
N LEU A 613 12.64 -5.17 -15.71
CA LEU A 613 12.22 -5.65 -17.02
C LEU A 613 11.42 -6.95 -16.85
N VAL A 614 10.19 -6.94 -17.34
CA VAL A 614 9.29 -8.10 -17.32
C VAL A 614 8.83 -8.39 -18.74
N ILE A 615 9.11 -9.59 -19.21
CA ILE A 615 8.75 -10.08 -20.55
C ILE A 615 7.92 -11.35 -20.37
N GLN A 616 6.68 -11.33 -20.85
CA GLN A 616 5.74 -12.43 -20.68
C GLN A 616 5.13 -12.81 -22.04
N ARG A 617 4.91 -14.10 -22.30
CA ARG A 617 4.13 -14.57 -23.46
C ARG A 617 4.58 -13.90 -24.77
N MET A 618 5.82 -14.17 -25.18
CA MET A 618 6.33 -13.80 -26.51
C MET A 618 6.61 -15.06 -27.32
N GLU A 619 5.54 -15.64 -27.87
CA GLU A 619 5.55 -16.97 -28.46
C GLU A 619 6.54 -17.17 -29.62
N MET A 620 6.77 -16.18 -30.49
CA MET A 620 7.66 -16.37 -31.65
C MET A 620 9.14 -16.11 -31.37
N VAL A 621 9.50 -15.61 -30.18
CA VAL A 621 10.90 -15.32 -29.82
C VAL A 621 11.61 -16.64 -29.51
N LYS A 622 12.49 -17.06 -30.43
CA LYS A 622 13.28 -18.28 -30.29
C LYS A 622 14.61 -18.07 -29.58
N THR A 623 15.19 -16.89 -29.71
CA THR A 623 16.51 -16.58 -29.17
C THR A 623 16.53 -15.20 -28.54
N VAL A 624 17.15 -15.11 -27.36
CA VAL A 624 17.60 -13.83 -26.81
C VAL A 624 19.04 -13.64 -27.26
N ASP A 625 19.24 -12.84 -28.30
CA ASP A 625 20.51 -12.70 -29.01
C ASP A 625 21.30 -11.44 -28.58
N GLU A 626 22.36 -11.11 -29.32
CA GLU A 626 23.22 -9.96 -29.03
C GLU A 626 22.47 -8.62 -29.14
N GLU A 627 21.39 -8.53 -29.94
CA GLU A 627 20.61 -7.31 -30.14
C GLU A 627 19.94 -6.87 -28.84
N PHE A 628 19.54 -7.80 -27.97
CA PHE A 628 18.93 -7.50 -26.67
C PHE A 628 19.78 -6.58 -25.78
N TYR A 629 21.11 -6.66 -25.91
CA TYR A 629 22.05 -5.87 -25.12
C TYR A 629 22.37 -4.52 -25.77
N SER A 630 22.58 -4.47 -27.10
CA SER A 630 22.91 -3.23 -27.81
C SER A 630 22.68 -3.30 -29.32
N ASN A 631 22.50 -2.14 -29.96
CA ASN A 631 22.37 -2.00 -31.42
C ASN A 631 23.73 -2.07 -32.18
N ASN A 632 24.68 -2.89 -31.74
CA ASN A 632 26.01 -3.04 -32.38
C ASN A 632 26.91 -1.79 -32.41
N GLU A 633 26.63 -0.74 -31.64
CA GLU A 633 27.60 0.36 -31.42
C GLU A 633 28.71 -0.14 -30.50
N ARG A 634 29.78 -0.67 -31.11
CA ARG A 634 30.97 -1.21 -30.43
C ARG A 634 31.87 -0.09 -29.89
N SER A 635 31.33 0.73 -29.01
CA SER A 635 32.16 1.55 -28.12
C SER A 635 32.69 0.64 -27.02
N SER A 636 33.99 0.66 -26.77
CA SER A 636 34.66 -0.10 -25.71
C SER A 636 34.27 0.33 -24.27
N LEU A 637 33.29 1.23 -24.13
CA LEU A 637 32.80 1.79 -22.87
C LEU A 637 31.29 1.51 -22.63
N PHE A 638 30.63 0.75 -23.50
CA PHE A 638 29.20 0.52 -23.37
C PHE A 638 28.87 -0.58 -22.35
N GLN A 639 28.30 -0.19 -21.23
CA GLN A 639 27.73 -1.09 -20.22
C GLN A 639 26.23 -1.30 -20.47
N PRO A 640 25.78 -2.49 -20.91
CA PRO A 640 24.36 -2.81 -20.99
C PRO A 640 23.72 -2.84 -19.60
N PHE A 641 22.45 -2.49 -19.51
CA PHE A 641 21.62 -2.60 -18.30
C PHE A 641 22.31 -2.12 -17.00
N PRO A 642 22.86 -0.89 -16.96
CA PRO A 642 23.71 -0.46 -15.85
C PRO A 642 22.98 -0.37 -14.51
N MET A 643 21.64 -0.25 -14.52
CA MET A 643 20.80 -0.12 -13.32
C MET A 643 19.80 -1.26 -13.11
N LEU A 644 19.84 -2.33 -13.91
CA LEU A 644 18.81 -3.38 -13.86
C LEU A 644 18.92 -4.18 -12.55
N GLU A 645 17.85 -4.18 -11.75
CA GLU A 645 17.77 -4.86 -10.46
C GLU A 645 16.91 -6.14 -10.53
N SER A 646 15.92 -6.20 -11.42
CA SER A 646 15.00 -7.34 -11.60
C SER A 646 14.76 -7.65 -13.08
N LEU A 647 14.96 -8.91 -13.46
CA LEU A 647 14.70 -9.44 -14.80
C LEU A 647 13.79 -10.66 -14.72
N GLN A 648 12.67 -10.63 -15.44
CA GLN A 648 11.65 -11.69 -15.41
C GLN A 648 11.24 -12.10 -16.82
N PHE A 649 11.29 -13.40 -17.10
CA PHE A 649 10.73 -14.04 -18.28
C PHE A 649 9.64 -15.05 -17.85
N GLU A 650 8.46 -14.95 -18.44
CA GLU A 650 7.33 -15.84 -18.13
C GLU A 650 6.63 -16.31 -19.41
N GLU A 651 6.26 -17.59 -19.48
CA GLU A 651 5.51 -18.16 -20.61
C GLU A 651 6.18 -17.94 -21.99
N MET A 652 7.52 -18.07 -22.05
CA MET A 652 8.31 -17.94 -23.30
C MET A 652 8.41 -19.31 -24.00
N LEU A 653 7.32 -19.75 -24.64
CA LEU A 653 7.11 -21.15 -25.06
C LEU A 653 8.10 -21.66 -26.13
N GLU A 654 8.48 -20.83 -27.11
CA GLU A 654 9.40 -21.22 -28.18
C GLU A 654 10.85 -20.79 -27.94
N TRP A 655 11.15 -20.20 -26.78
CA TRP A 655 12.50 -19.72 -26.48
C TRP A 655 13.46 -20.89 -26.28
N GLU A 656 14.43 -21.03 -27.18
CA GLU A 656 15.40 -22.14 -27.22
C GLU A 656 16.76 -21.75 -26.61
N GLU A 657 17.28 -20.56 -26.91
CA GLU A 657 18.66 -20.18 -26.54
C GLU A 657 18.77 -18.76 -25.97
N TRP A 658 19.61 -18.60 -24.94
CA TRP A 658 20.05 -17.30 -24.43
C TRP A 658 21.53 -17.10 -24.76
N LEU A 659 21.83 -16.22 -25.72
CA LEU A 659 23.21 -15.98 -26.15
C LEU A 659 23.94 -15.04 -25.16
N PRO A 660 25.21 -15.35 -24.84
CA PRO A 660 26.01 -14.52 -23.95
C PRO A 660 26.43 -13.21 -24.62
N PHE A 661 26.54 -12.14 -23.82
CA PHE A 661 27.11 -10.87 -24.26
C PHE A 661 28.63 -11.00 -24.52
N LYS A 662 29.08 -10.59 -25.71
CA LYS A 662 30.49 -10.63 -26.13
C LYS A 662 31.15 -9.24 -26.02
N GLY A 663 31.34 -8.75 -24.79
CA GLY A 663 32.09 -7.53 -24.50
C GLY A 663 33.60 -7.79 -24.35
N GLU A 664 34.44 -6.86 -24.81
CA GLU A 664 35.88 -6.85 -24.47
C GLU A 664 36.05 -6.42 -22.99
N ASN A 665 36.95 -7.06 -22.23
CA ASN A 665 37.33 -6.72 -20.84
C ASN A 665 36.39 -7.09 -19.68
N SER A 666 35.88 -8.33 -19.59
CA SER A 666 35.25 -8.85 -18.35
C SER A 666 34.06 -8.01 -17.82
N GLU A 667 33.43 -7.23 -18.70
CA GLU A 667 32.19 -6.52 -18.41
C GLU A 667 31.00 -7.47 -18.61
N PHE A 668 30.25 -7.71 -17.54
CA PHE A 668 29.04 -8.53 -17.57
C PHE A 668 27.84 -7.63 -17.84
N PRO A 669 26.83 -8.09 -18.62
CA PRO A 669 25.72 -7.25 -19.04
C PRO A 669 24.78 -6.83 -17.90
N PHE A 670 24.93 -7.38 -16.69
CA PHE A 670 23.99 -7.19 -15.59
C PHE A 670 24.72 -6.92 -14.25
N PRO A 671 25.32 -5.74 -14.04
CA PRO A 671 26.17 -5.46 -12.88
C PRO A 671 25.39 -5.39 -11.55
N LEU A 672 24.14 -4.91 -11.57
CA LEU A 672 23.32 -4.65 -10.38
C LEU A 672 22.12 -5.60 -10.23
N LEU A 673 22.03 -6.65 -11.05
CA LEU A 673 20.88 -7.56 -11.05
C LEU A 673 20.80 -8.33 -9.73
N LYS A 674 19.66 -8.22 -9.05
CA LYS A 674 19.39 -8.87 -7.75
C LYS A 674 18.41 -10.02 -7.86
N HIS A 675 17.44 -9.92 -8.78
CA HIS A 675 16.36 -10.90 -8.94
C HIS A 675 16.28 -11.37 -10.39
N LEU A 676 16.38 -12.68 -10.59
CA LEU A 676 16.16 -13.34 -11.89
C LEU A 676 15.04 -14.36 -11.75
N SER A 677 14.00 -14.24 -12.57
CA SER A 677 12.86 -15.17 -12.60
C SER A 677 12.64 -15.70 -14.01
N LEU A 678 12.62 -17.03 -14.15
CA LEU A 678 12.25 -17.75 -15.37
C LEU A 678 11.09 -18.68 -15.04
N SER A 679 9.94 -18.49 -15.69
CA SER A 679 8.76 -19.33 -15.45
C SER A 679 8.14 -19.77 -16.77
N GLU A 680 7.81 -21.05 -16.91
CA GLU A 680 7.13 -21.59 -18.10
C GLU A 680 7.90 -21.31 -19.40
N CYS A 681 9.22 -21.53 -19.37
CA CYS A 681 10.10 -21.47 -20.56
C CYS A 681 10.56 -22.90 -20.93
N PRO A 682 9.71 -23.73 -21.54
CA PRO A 682 9.94 -25.17 -21.67
C PRO A 682 11.05 -25.56 -22.64
N LYS A 683 11.34 -24.75 -23.69
CA LYS A 683 12.36 -25.05 -24.71
C LYS A 683 13.75 -24.50 -24.39
N LEU A 684 13.89 -23.71 -23.32
CA LEU A 684 15.14 -23.03 -22.98
C LEU A 684 16.25 -24.05 -22.65
N ARG A 685 17.32 -24.04 -23.45
CA ARG A 685 18.50 -24.89 -23.31
C ARG A 685 19.71 -24.11 -22.84
N GLY A 686 20.74 -24.84 -22.42
CA GLY A 686 22.03 -24.27 -22.03
C GLY A 686 22.06 -23.74 -20.60
N ASN A 687 23.10 -22.97 -20.29
CA ASN A 687 23.31 -22.36 -18.99
C ASN A 687 22.82 -20.90 -18.99
N LEU A 688 22.47 -20.41 -17.79
CA LEU A 688 22.20 -18.99 -17.57
C LEU A 688 23.42 -18.12 -17.87
N PRO A 689 23.25 -16.80 -18.09
CA PRO A 689 24.35 -15.88 -18.28
C PRO A 689 25.43 -16.02 -17.19
N ASN A 690 26.69 -16.11 -17.61
CA ASN A 690 27.82 -16.30 -16.72
C ASN A 690 28.08 -15.04 -15.88
N HIS A 691 28.38 -15.23 -14.59
CA HIS A 691 28.88 -14.21 -13.65
C HIS A 691 27.94 -13.00 -13.43
N LEU A 692 27.00 -13.18 -12.50
CA LEU A 692 26.06 -12.18 -12.00
C LEU A 692 26.41 -11.83 -10.53
N PRO A 693 27.30 -10.84 -10.29
CA PRO A 693 27.94 -10.66 -8.99
C PRO A 693 27.00 -10.18 -7.88
N SER A 694 25.91 -9.48 -8.25
CA SER A 694 24.95 -8.88 -7.32
C SER A 694 23.68 -9.73 -7.12
N LEU A 695 23.59 -10.90 -7.76
CA LEU A 695 22.36 -11.69 -7.83
C LEU A 695 22.08 -12.34 -6.47
N LYS A 696 20.93 -11.99 -5.89
CA LYS A 696 20.49 -12.46 -4.57
C LYS A 696 19.45 -13.58 -4.66
N GLU A 697 18.63 -13.57 -5.71
CA GLU A 697 17.50 -14.47 -5.85
C GLU A 697 17.33 -14.97 -7.28
N VAL A 698 17.23 -16.29 -7.40
CA VAL A 698 16.94 -17.00 -8.64
C VAL A 698 15.72 -17.86 -8.44
N SER A 699 14.70 -17.66 -9.28
CA SER A 699 13.50 -18.50 -9.35
C SER A 699 13.36 -19.08 -10.74
N ILE A 700 13.32 -20.40 -10.86
CA ILE A 700 13.15 -21.13 -12.12
C ILE A 700 11.98 -22.10 -11.95
N SER A 701 10.96 -22.00 -12.79
CA SER A 701 9.80 -22.89 -12.76
C SER A 701 9.38 -23.36 -14.14
N ASN A 702 8.99 -24.63 -14.28
CA ASN A 702 8.46 -25.18 -15.55
C ASN A 702 9.40 -24.99 -16.75
N CYS A 703 10.73 -25.08 -16.52
CA CYS A 703 11.75 -24.99 -17.56
C CYS A 703 12.26 -26.39 -17.93
N HIS A 704 11.55 -27.02 -18.87
CA HIS A 704 11.72 -28.45 -19.14
C HIS A 704 13.02 -28.82 -19.87
N SER A 705 13.63 -27.91 -20.63
CA SER A 705 14.83 -28.24 -21.44
C SER A 705 16.16 -27.88 -20.76
N LEU A 706 16.12 -27.29 -19.57
CA LEU A 706 17.33 -27.00 -18.80
C LEU A 706 17.93 -28.29 -18.25
N THR A 707 19.22 -28.53 -18.52
CA THR A 707 19.93 -29.75 -18.15
C THR A 707 20.85 -29.57 -16.94
N SER A 708 21.47 -28.41 -16.77
CA SER A 708 22.38 -28.13 -15.66
C SER A 708 22.33 -26.67 -15.22
N ILE A 709 22.60 -26.41 -13.94
CA ILE A 709 22.80 -25.06 -13.38
C ILE A 709 24.07 -25.02 -12.54
N THR A 710 24.97 -24.09 -12.85
CA THR A 710 26.21 -23.86 -12.10
C THR A 710 26.05 -22.67 -11.16
N LEU A 711 26.24 -22.88 -9.85
CA LEU A 711 26.03 -21.83 -8.84
C LEU A 711 27.19 -20.82 -8.74
N ASP A 712 28.38 -21.16 -9.26
CA ASP A 712 29.55 -20.27 -9.21
C ASP A 712 29.35 -18.99 -10.02
N CYS A 713 28.38 -19.00 -10.94
CA CYS A 713 27.96 -17.80 -11.65
C CYS A 713 27.32 -16.76 -10.73
N PHE A 714 26.94 -17.10 -9.49
CA PHE A 714 26.14 -16.26 -8.59
C PHE A 714 26.78 -16.12 -7.18
N PRO A 715 27.90 -15.39 -7.03
CA PRO A 715 28.65 -15.36 -5.77
C PRO A 715 27.88 -14.75 -4.58
N ALA A 716 26.89 -13.89 -4.83
CA ALA A 716 26.06 -13.25 -3.80
C ALA A 716 24.70 -13.93 -3.56
N LEU A 717 24.47 -15.12 -4.12
CA LEU A 717 23.15 -15.78 -4.11
C LEU A 717 22.70 -16.13 -2.68
N GLU A 718 21.53 -15.63 -2.29
CA GLU A 718 20.90 -15.85 -0.98
C GLU A 718 19.71 -16.82 -1.09
N ARG A 719 18.99 -16.82 -2.22
CA ARG A 719 17.77 -17.63 -2.43
C ARG A 719 17.77 -18.28 -3.81
N LEU A 720 17.57 -19.59 -3.82
CA LEU A 720 17.41 -20.38 -5.04
C LEU A 720 16.13 -21.22 -4.95
N SER A 721 15.25 -21.07 -5.93
CA SER A 721 14.03 -21.85 -6.06
C SER A 721 13.94 -22.45 -7.46
N ILE A 722 13.90 -23.77 -7.57
CA ILE A 722 13.73 -24.52 -8.82
C ILE A 722 12.52 -25.44 -8.65
N ILE A 723 11.53 -25.33 -9.53
CA ILE A 723 10.26 -26.06 -9.41
C ILE A 723 9.87 -26.65 -10.78
N SER A 724 9.49 -27.93 -10.82
CA SER A 724 8.92 -28.59 -12.00
C SER A 724 9.83 -28.48 -13.24
N CYS A 725 11.11 -28.82 -13.07
CA CYS A 725 12.12 -28.84 -14.15
C CYS A 725 12.56 -30.30 -14.39
N PRO A 726 11.83 -31.09 -15.20
CA PRO A 726 11.97 -32.55 -15.26
C PRO A 726 13.28 -33.04 -15.89
N ASN A 727 13.87 -32.32 -16.86
CA ASN A 727 15.15 -32.73 -17.47
C ASN A 727 16.40 -32.16 -16.80
N LEU A 728 16.26 -31.46 -15.68
CA LEU A 728 17.42 -30.95 -14.94
C LEU A 728 18.17 -32.12 -14.31
N GLU A 729 19.41 -32.37 -14.76
CA GLU A 729 20.23 -33.51 -14.33
C GLU A 729 21.16 -33.16 -13.17
N ALA A 730 21.67 -31.92 -13.12
CA ALA A 730 22.64 -31.51 -12.10
C ALA A 730 22.53 -30.03 -11.69
N ILE A 731 22.70 -29.78 -10.39
CA ILE A 731 23.02 -28.45 -9.84
C ILE A 731 24.43 -28.58 -9.25
N THR A 732 25.40 -27.81 -9.75
CA THR A 732 26.81 -27.98 -9.38
C THR A 732 27.44 -26.70 -8.83
N THR A 733 28.48 -26.90 -8.04
CA THR A 733 29.47 -25.91 -7.63
C THR A 733 30.82 -26.44 -8.12
N GLN A 734 31.59 -25.67 -8.87
CA GLN A 734 32.96 -26.04 -9.20
C GLN A 734 33.79 -25.94 -7.92
N GLY A 735 34.31 -27.07 -7.45
CA GLY A 735 35.20 -27.15 -6.30
C GLY A 735 36.43 -26.28 -6.52
N GLY A 736 36.39 -25.04 -6.03
CA GLY A 736 37.44 -24.04 -6.22
C GLY A 736 37.00 -22.58 -6.06
N GLY A 737 35.71 -22.26 -6.25
CA GLY A 737 35.15 -20.92 -5.99
C GLY A 737 34.69 -20.71 -4.54
N PRO A 738 34.55 -19.46 -4.06
CA PRO A 738 33.91 -19.19 -2.77
C PRO A 738 32.45 -19.67 -2.81
N ALA A 739 32.08 -20.53 -1.88
CA ALA A 739 30.73 -21.08 -1.83
C ALA A 739 29.66 -19.97 -1.70
N PRO A 740 28.54 -20.07 -2.43
CA PRO A 740 27.48 -19.06 -2.37
C PRO A 740 26.92 -18.98 -0.94
N LYS A 741 26.60 -17.75 -0.49
CA LYS A 741 26.01 -17.48 0.84
C LYS A 741 24.52 -17.81 0.87
N LEU A 742 24.16 -18.99 0.38
CA LEU A 742 22.78 -19.40 0.19
C LEU A 742 22.08 -19.57 1.55
N ILE A 743 20.94 -18.90 1.73
CA ILE A 743 20.11 -18.94 2.95
C ILE A 743 18.91 -19.85 2.73
N ASN A 744 18.33 -19.82 1.51
CA ASN A 744 17.18 -20.62 1.12
C ASN A 744 17.46 -21.42 -0.15
N PHE A 745 17.30 -22.74 -0.07
CA PHE A 745 17.44 -23.65 -1.19
C PHE A 745 16.17 -24.48 -1.35
N LYS A 746 15.48 -24.31 -2.47
CA LYS A 746 14.24 -25.03 -2.78
C LYS A 746 14.35 -25.70 -4.14
N VAL A 747 14.20 -27.02 -4.17
CA VAL A 747 14.09 -27.82 -5.39
C VAL A 747 12.90 -28.75 -5.27
N ARG A 748 11.97 -28.65 -6.22
CA ARG A 748 10.73 -29.45 -6.23
C ARG A 748 10.48 -30.00 -7.62
N ASP A 749 10.06 -31.26 -7.70
CA ASP A 749 9.51 -31.83 -8.94
C ASP A 749 10.53 -31.83 -10.10
N CYS A 750 11.75 -32.29 -9.82
CA CYS A 750 12.86 -32.41 -10.77
C CYS A 750 13.26 -33.89 -10.90
N GLU A 751 12.58 -34.60 -11.80
CA GLU A 751 12.65 -36.06 -11.89
C GLU A 751 13.98 -36.61 -12.39
N LYS A 752 14.74 -35.90 -13.23
CA LYS A 752 16.07 -36.39 -13.69
C LYS A 752 17.24 -35.91 -12.84
N LEU A 753 16.98 -35.20 -11.74
CA LEU A 753 18.03 -34.60 -10.94
C LEU A 753 18.82 -35.69 -10.20
N ARG A 754 20.09 -35.85 -10.56
CA ARG A 754 21.01 -36.87 -10.01
C ARG A 754 22.11 -36.30 -9.16
N SER A 755 22.42 -35.00 -9.31
CA SER A 755 23.49 -34.32 -8.60
C SER A 755 23.01 -32.99 -8.03
N LEU A 756 23.32 -32.77 -6.76
CA LEU A 756 23.08 -31.55 -6.01
C LEU A 756 24.43 -31.04 -5.47
N PRO A 757 24.59 -29.73 -5.23
CA PRO A 757 25.78 -29.23 -4.54
C PRO A 757 25.84 -29.86 -3.15
N GLU A 758 27.04 -30.20 -2.67
CA GLU A 758 27.20 -30.67 -1.30
C GLU A 758 26.73 -29.55 -0.36
N LEU A 759 25.59 -29.72 0.32
CA LEU A 759 25.04 -28.61 1.13
C LEU A 759 25.93 -28.30 2.34
N ILE A 760 26.89 -29.18 2.67
CA ILE A 760 27.95 -28.89 3.66
C ILE A 760 28.83 -27.71 3.24
N ASP A 761 29.03 -27.51 1.93
CA ASP A 761 29.75 -26.39 1.37
C ASP A 761 28.93 -25.10 1.43
N LEU A 762 27.65 -25.16 1.86
CA LEU A 762 26.75 -24.03 2.03
C LEU A 762 26.51 -23.73 3.52
N PRO A 763 27.52 -23.23 4.27
CA PRO A 763 27.44 -23.09 5.73
C PRO A 763 26.38 -22.07 6.20
N SER A 764 25.92 -21.18 5.31
CA SER A 764 24.89 -20.17 5.63
C SER A 764 23.44 -20.66 5.44
N LEU A 765 23.25 -21.91 4.98
CA LEU A 765 21.93 -22.44 4.62
C LEU A 765 21.04 -22.63 5.85
N LYS A 766 19.90 -21.95 5.88
CA LYS A 766 18.91 -22.02 6.98
C LYS A 766 17.66 -22.78 6.59
N TYR A 767 17.25 -22.70 5.33
CA TYR A 767 16.03 -23.29 4.82
C TYR A 767 16.35 -24.17 3.62
N SER A 768 15.98 -25.45 3.68
CA SER A 768 16.11 -26.37 2.56
C SER A 768 14.79 -27.09 2.30
N SER A 769 14.38 -27.17 1.04
CA SER A 769 13.17 -27.86 0.62
C SER A 769 13.44 -28.69 -0.61
N LEU A 770 13.54 -30.01 -0.43
CA LEU A 770 13.81 -30.99 -1.48
C LEU A 770 12.62 -31.94 -1.55
N SER A 771 11.84 -31.85 -2.63
CA SER A 771 10.58 -32.61 -2.75
C SER A 771 10.38 -33.17 -4.15
N LYS A 772 9.83 -34.39 -4.27
CA LYS A 772 9.57 -35.04 -5.57
C LYS A 772 10.80 -35.05 -6.50
N LEU A 773 11.93 -35.53 -6.00
CA LEU A 773 13.15 -35.74 -6.77
C LEU A 773 13.30 -37.24 -7.04
N ALA A 774 13.88 -37.65 -8.17
CA ALA A 774 14.32 -39.03 -8.29
C ALA A 774 15.46 -39.34 -7.31
N VAL A 775 15.76 -40.62 -7.14
CA VAL A 775 16.86 -41.10 -6.31
C VAL A 775 18.16 -40.43 -6.74
N VAL A 776 18.52 -39.35 -6.04
CA VAL A 776 19.82 -38.70 -6.14
C VAL A 776 20.82 -39.71 -5.58
N ALA A 777 21.86 -40.05 -6.34
CA ALA A 777 22.82 -41.08 -5.94
C ALA A 777 23.38 -40.76 -4.55
N SER A 778 23.20 -41.69 -3.61
CA SER A 778 23.73 -41.75 -2.23
C SER A 778 24.17 -40.39 -1.64
N PHE A 779 23.25 -39.73 -0.93
CA PHE A 779 23.61 -38.61 -0.05
C PHE A 779 24.67 -39.10 0.96
N GLY A 780 25.89 -38.55 0.90
CA GLY A 780 26.90 -38.87 1.90
C GLY A 780 26.43 -38.48 3.31
N ALA A 781 26.97 -39.14 4.34
CA ALA A 781 26.62 -38.94 5.75
C ALA A 781 26.80 -37.49 6.28
N ARG A 782 27.30 -36.56 5.46
CA ARG A 782 27.48 -35.14 5.79
C ARG A 782 26.67 -34.19 4.89
N PHE A 783 25.64 -34.69 4.21
CA PHE A 783 24.94 -33.91 3.18
C PHE A 783 24.32 -32.60 3.67
N PHE A 784 23.73 -32.55 4.87
CA PHE A 784 23.08 -31.34 5.40
C PHE A 784 23.98 -30.56 6.37
N PRO A 785 24.02 -29.20 6.29
CA PRO A 785 24.80 -28.38 7.21
C PRO A 785 24.13 -28.22 8.59
N SER A 786 24.91 -28.06 9.65
CA SER A 786 24.40 -27.92 11.03
C SER A 786 23.71 -26.57 11.32
N SER A 787 23.83 -25.59 10.42
CA SER A 787 23.14 -24.29 10.47
C SER A 787 21.68 -24.34 10.04
N LEU A 788 21.22 -25.48 9.50
CA LEU A 788 19.88 -25.66 8.97
C LEU A 788 18.81 -25.54 10.07
N GLN A 789 17.83 -24.67 9.86
CA GLN A 789 16.74 -24.38 10.79
C GLN A 789 15.43 -25.06 10.37
N SER A 790 15.21 -25.21 9.06
CA SER A 790 14.02 -25.85 8.50
C SER A 790 14.39 -26.74 7.30
N LEU A 791 13.86 -27.96 7.31
CA LEU A 791 14.10 -28.96 6.28
C LEU A 791 12.76 -29.55 5.79
N THR A 792 12.54 -29.54 4.49
CA THR A 792 11.50 -30.34 3.83
C THR A 792 12.17 -31.39 2.96
N VAL A 793 11.82 -32.67 3.16
CA VAL A 793 12.37 -33.83 2.43
C VAL A 793 11.26 -34.76 1.95
N ASN A 794 11.52 -35.49 0.86
CA ASN A 794 10.62 -36.51 0.35
C ASN A 794 10.96 -37.91 0.88
N VAL A 795 9.94 -38.76 1.10
CA VAL A 795 10.13 -40.15 1.55
C VAL A 795 11.06 -40.93 0.63
N GLY A 796 10.92 -40.77 -0.69
CA GLY A 796 11.77 -41.46 -1.68
C GLY A 796 13.25 -41.11 -1.56
N MET A 797 13.60 -39.93 -1.05
CA MET A 797 14.98 -39.55 -0.77
C MET A 797 15.51 -40.23 0.50
N LEU A 798 14.65 -40.37 1.52
CA LEU A 798 15.00 -41.02 2.77
C LEU A 798 15.14 -42.53 2.59
N SER A 799 14.33 -43.17 1.75
CA SER A 799 14.37 -44.61 1.50
C SER A 799 15.68 -45.11 0.90
N CYS A 800 16.53 -44.20 0.39
CA CYS A 800 17.85 -44.53 -0.13
C CYS A 800 18.95 -44.53 0.94
N MET A 801 18.63 -44.13 2.19
CA MET A 801 19.56 -44.09 3.30
C MET A 801 19.40 -45.33 4.18
N SER A 802 20.52 -45.90 4.61
CA SER A 802 20.55 -46.92 5.65
C SER A 802 20.18 -46.33 7.02
N LYS A 803 19.76 -47.20 7.93
CA LYS A 803 19.46 -46.82 9.31
C LYS A 803 20.63 -46.11 10.01
N ASP A 804 21.86 -46.61 9.81
CA ASP A 804 23.06 -46.05 10.42
C ASP A 804 23.35 -44.63 9.89
N GLU A 805 23.09 -44.38 8.60
CA GLU A 805 23.22 -43.04 8.01
C GLU A 805 22.18 -42.07 8.60
N LEU A 806 20.93 -42.49 8.74
CA LEU A 806 19.88 -41.67 9.36
C LEU A 806 20.21 -41.33 10.82
N GLY A 807 20.70 -42.31 11.57
CA GLY A 807 21.14 -42.13 12.96
C GLY A 807 22.39 -41.27 13.11
N PHE A 808 23.13 -41.04 12.02
CA PHE A 808 24.27 -40.12 12.01
C PHE A 808 23.89 -38.71 11.53
N ILE A 809 23.01 -38.59 10.53
CA ILE A 809 22.68 -37.30 9.88
C ILE A 809 21.81 -36.42 10.79
N PHE A 810 20.63 -36.90 11.18
CA PHE A 810 19.60 -36.09 11.81
C PHE A 810 19.98 -35.60 13.23
N PRO A 811 20.61 -36.40 14.11
CA PRO A 811 21.02 -35.93 15.43
C PRO A 811 22.08 -34.82 15.41
N ARG A 812 22.85 -34.70 14.31
CA ARG A 812 23.86 -33.62 14.15
C ARG A 812 23.26 -32.28 13.75
N LEU A 813 22.00 -32.25 13.32
CA LEU A 813 21.29 -31.03 12.93
C LEU A 813 20.75 -30.29 14.17
N THR A 814 21.65 -29.86 15.05
CA THR A 814 21.31 -29.27 16.36
C THR A 814 20.55 -27.94 16.28
N SER A 815 20.56 -27.28 15.12
CA SER A 815 19.81 -26.04 14.87
C SER A 815 18.43 -26.29 14.24
N LEU A 816 18.12 -27.55 13.89
CA LEU A 816 16.90 -27.88 13.16
C LEU A 816 15.69 -27.74 14.08
N SER A 817 14.81 -26.81 13.72
CA SER A 817 13.59 -26.50 14.47
C SER A 817 12.33 -27.01 13.77
N HIS A 818 12.33 -27.10 12.44
CA HIS A 818 11.17 -27.54 11.68
C HIS A 818 11.57 -28.64 10.68
N LEU A 819 10.88 -29.77 10.72
CA LEU A 819 11.07 -30.88 9.78
C LEU A 819 9.74 -31.23 9.12
N ARG A 820 9.72 -31.19 7.79
CA ARG A 820 8.60 -31.68 6.97
C ARG A 820 9.04 -32.89 6.15
N ILE A 821 8.28 -33.97 6.23
CA ILE A 821 8.46 -35.19 5.44
C ILE A 821 7.20 -35.36 4.59
N GLU A 822 7.36 -35.45 3.26
CA GLU A 822 6.23 -35.56 2.32
C GLU A 822 6.40 -36.63 1.22
N GLY A 823 5.32 -37.30 0.78
CA GLY A 823 5.29 -38.08 -0.48
C GLY A 823 4.84 -39.55 -0.36
N GLY A 824 4.15 -40.04 -1.41
CA GLY A 824 3.45 -41.34 -1.45
C GLY A 824 4.32 -42.54 -1.83
N GLY A 825 5.34 -42.84 -1.01
CA GLY A 825 6.12 -44.08 -1.08
C GLY A 825 6.03 -44.85 0.24
N GLU A 826 6.47 -46.12 0.26
CA GLU A 826 6.45 -46.96 1.47
C GLU A 826 7.16 -46.25 2.64
N ALA A 827 6.40 -45.91 3.68
CA ALA A 827 6.87 -45.17 4.84
C ALA A 827 7.75 -45.99 5.79
N ASP A 828 8.31 -47.13 5.38
CA ASP A 828 9.13 -48.01 6.23
C ASP A 828 10.34 -47.27 6.83
N VAL A 829 10.98 -46.41 6.05
CA VAL A 829 12.08 -45.57 6.55
C VAL A 829 11.61 -44.54 7.56
N VAL A 830 10.44 -43.94 7.33
CA VAL A 830 9.83 -42.98 8.25
C VAL A 830 9.38 -43.68 9.53
N ASN A 831 8.87 -44.91 9.42
CA ASN A 831 8.56 -45.79 10.54
C ASN A 831 9.82 -46.03 11.39
N ILE A 832 10.97 -46.32 10.79
CA ILE A 832 12.25 -46.47 11.52
C ILE A 832 12.62 -45.15 12.24
N MET A 833 12.53 -44.01 11.55
CA MET A 833 12.83 -42.69 12.12
C MET A 833 11.90 -42.30 13.28
N LEU A 834 10.64 -42.75 13.26
CA LEU A 834 9.65 -42.47 14.30
C LEU A 834 9.71 -43.48 15.47
N LYS A 835 10.24 -44.69 15.25
CA LYS A 835 10.41 -45.74 16.28
C LYS A 835 11.65 -45.53 17.16
N GLU A 836 12.72 -45.02 16.56
CA GLU A 836 14.00 -44.85 17.22
C GLU A 836 14.35 -43.37 17.45
N PRO A 837 15.23 -43.04 18.41
CA PRO A 837 15.60 -41.66 18.72
C PRO A 837 16.59 -41.10 17.69
N LEU A 838 16.19 -41.06 16.41
CA LEU A 838 17.01 -40.58 15.29
C LEU A 838 16.80 -39.09 15.00
N LEU A 839 15.71 -38.49 15.47
CA LEU A 839 15.38 -37.08 15.23
C LEU A 839 16.06 -36.15 16.25
N PRO A 840 16.44 -34.92 15.87
CA PRO A 840 17.10 -34.00 16.78
C PRO A 840 16.12 -33.42 17.82
N THR A 841 16.56 -33.33 19.08
CA THR A 841 15.77 -32.82 20.21
C THR A 841 15.47 -31.32 20.15
N SER A 842 16.10 -30.59 19.22
CA SER A 842 15.85 -29.18 18.92
C SER A 842 14.55 -28.93 18.15
N LEU A 843 13.88 -29.98 17.63
CA LEU A 843 12.66 -29.84 16.84
C LEU A 843 11.52 -29.20 17.64
N GLN A 844 10.95 -28.16 17.05
CA GLN A 844 9.76 -27.44 17.49
C GLN A 844 8.55 -27.76 16.62
N GLY A 845 8.74 -28.10 15.34
CA GLY A 845 7.68 -28.45 14.40
C GLY A 845 7.98 -29.72 13.61
N LEU A 846 7.04 -30.67 13.58
CA LEU A 846 7.11 -31.89 12.77
C LEU A 846 5.86 -32.00 11.89
N TYR A 847 6.05 -32.08 10.58
CA TYR A 847 4.97 -32.12 9.59
C TYR A 847 5.12 -33.39 8.73
N LEU A 848 4.14 -34.29 8.80
CA LEU A 848 4.11 -35.54 8.06
C LEU A 848 2.96 -35.47 7.05
N GLN A 849 3.25 -35.57 5.75
CA GLN A 849 2.25 -35.37 4.70
C GLN A 849 2.28 -36.48 3.64
N TRP A 850 1.12 -37.04 3.31
CA TRP A 850 0.93 -37.99 2.20
C TRP A 850 1.85 -39.22 2.28
N LEU A 851 1.96 -39.85 3.46
CA LEU A 851 2.84 -41.01 3.68
C LEU A 851 2.04 -42.32 3.65
N ASP A 852 2.39 -43.21 2.72
CA ASP A 852 1.71 -44.50 2.55
C ASP A 852 2.34 -45.58 3.45
N GLY A 853 1.53 -46.49 4.00
CA GLY A 853 2.01 -47.57 4.88
C GLY A 853 2.30 -47.18 6.35
N LEU A 854 2.09 -45.92 6.73
CA LEU A 854 2.20 -45.46 8.13
C LEU A 854 0.94 -45.85 8.93
N LYS A 855 0.94 -47.04 9.54
CA LYS A 855 -0.24 -47.62 10.22
C LYS A 855 -0.45 -47.14 11.66
N CYS A 856 0.63 -46.81 12.36
CA CYS A 856 0.61 -46.36 13.74
C CYS A 856 1.70 -45.31 14.00
N LEU A 857 1.44 -44.40 14.94
CA LEU A 857 2.42 -43.40 15.38
C LEU A 857 2.93 -43.75 16.78
N GLY A 858 4.23 -44.06 16.90
CA GLY A 858 4.87 -44.58 18.12
C GLY A 858 4.69 -46.10 18.27
N MET A 859 5.75 -46.84 18.63
CA MET A 859 5.74 -48.28 18.96
C MET A 859 6.76 -48.57 20.08
N GLU A 860 6.74 -49.77 20.69
CA GLU A 860 7.67 -50.23 21.73
C GLU A 860 9.15 -49.88 21.41
N GLY A 861 9.62 -48.79 22.02
CA GLY A 861 10.89 -48.14 21.70
C GLY A 861 10.81 -46.66 22.08
N LYS A 862 11.96 -46.00 22.27
CA LYS A 862 12.04 -44.61 22.77
C LYS A 862 11.37 -43.54 21.87
N GLY A 863 10.80 -43.91 20.73
CA GLY A 863 9.76 -43.22 19.95
C GLY A 863 9.94 -41.70 19.78
N LEU A 864 8.83 -40.95 19.67
CA LEU A 864 8.84 -39.48 19.73
C LEU A 864 9.11 -38.92 21.14
N GLN A 865 9.30 -39.78 22.15
CA GLN A 865 9.39 -39.38 23.56
C GLN A 865 10.59 -38.46 23.85
N HIS A 866 11.64 -38.53 23.03
CA HIS A 866 12.82 -37.68 23.16
C HIS A 866 12.61 -36.24 22.62
N LEU A 867 11.55 -35.97 21.86
CA LEU A 867 11.27 -34.67 21.24
C LEU A 867 10.50 -33.73 22.20
N THR A 868 11.04 -33.52 23.40
CA THR A 868 10.38 -32.72 24.45
C THR A 868 10.20 -31.24 24.08
N SER A 869 10.94 -30.74 23.09
CA SER A 869 10.85 -29.36 22.58
C SER A 869 9.75 -29.15 21.53
N LEU A 870 9.07 -30.22 21.09
CA LEU A 870 8.11 -30.16 19.99
C LEU A 870 6.87 -29.36 20.40
N GLN A 871 6.55 -28.30 19.65
CA GLN A 871 5.42 -27.40 19.87
C GLN A 871 4.29 -27.63 18.87
N SER A 872 4.61 -28.07 17.65
CA SER A 872 3.65 -28.29 16.57
C SER A 872 3.85 -29.65 15.93
N LEU A 873 2.76 -30.42 15.81
CA LEU A 873 2.70 -31.68 15.07
C LEU A 873 1.59 -31.57 14.03
N SER A 874 1.89 -31.88 12.77
CA SER A 874 0.92 -31.88 11.67
C SER A 874 0.95 -33.22 10.95
N LEU A 875 -0.21 -33.84 10.82
CA LEU A 875 -0.44 -35.12 10.17
C LEU A 875 -1.44 -34.89 9.04
N TRP A 876 -1.03 -35.05 7.79
CA TRP A 876 -1.88 -34.75 6.64
C TRP A 876 -1.85 -35.87 5.61
N GLY A 877 -3.00 -36.32 5.11
CA GLY A 877 -3.02 -37.32 4.03
C GLY A 877 -2.45 -38.68 4.45
N LEU A 878 -2.64 -39.10 5.71
CA LEU A 878 -2.13 -40.37 6.25
C LEU A 878 -3.27 -41.40 6.30
N ASP A 879 -3.65 -41.94 5.13
CA ASP A 879 -4.89 -42.71 5.01
C ASP A 879 -4.85 -44.08 5.70
N GLU A 880 -3.67 -44.69 5.86
CA GLU A 880 -3.50 -45.97 6.57
C GLU A 880 -3.32 -45.84 8.10
N LEU A 881 -3.18 -44.61 8.61
CA LEU A 881 -2.94 -44.38 10.03
C LEU A 881 -4.20 -44.70 10.83
N LYS A 882 -4.18 -45.80 11.60
CA LYS A 882 -5.34 -46.28 12.38
C LYS A 882 -5.34 -45.82 13.83
N SER A 883 -4.16 -45.80 14.45
CA SER A 883 -4.03 -45.64 15.89
C SER A 883 -2.68 -45.04 16.31
N TRP A 884 -2.58 -44.75 17.59
CA TRP A 884 -1.37 -44.33 18.30
C TRP A 884 -1.00 -45.47 19.26
N GLU A 885 0.26 -45.94 19.32
CA GLU A 885 0.63 -47.00 20.29
C GLU A 885 1.32 -46.45 21.54
N GLY A 886 1.25 -47.22 22.64
CA GLY A 886 1.86 -46.90 23.93
C GLY A 886 1.15 -45.75 24.65
N ASN A 887 1.90 -44.94 25.39
CA ASN A 887 1.36 -43.80 26.13
C ASN A 887 1.11 -42.54 25.27
N GLY A 888 0.89 -42.69 23.96
CA GLY A 888 0.52 -41.59 23.07
C GLY A 888 1.47 -40.38 23.07
N LEU A 889 0.90 -39.18 23.13
CA LEU A 889 1.61 -37.88 23.05
C LEU A 889 2.06 -37.34 24.42
N GLN A 890 1.86 -38.07 25.52
CA GLN A 890 2.02 -37.53 26.88
C GLN A 890 3.44 -37.03 27.20
N HIS A 891 4.44 -37.56 26.51
CA HIS A 891 5.85 -37.22 26.71
C HIS A 891 6.26 -35.92 25.98
N LEU A 892 5.43 -35.41 25.07
CA LEU A 892 5.65 -34.17 24.34
C LEU A 892 5.14 -32.98 25.18
N THR A 893 5.82 -32.71 26.30
CA THR A 893 5.42 -31.71 27.31
C THR A 893 5.34 -30.27 26.80
N SER A 894 5.86 -29.98 25.61
CA SER A 894 5.82 -28.65 24.98
C SER A 894 4.81 -28.54 23.85
N LEU A 895 4.08 -29.61 23.53
CA LEU A 895 3.17 -29.66 22.37
C LEU A 895 1.97 -28.75 22.60
N ARG A 896 1.80 -27.77 21.70
CA ARG A 896 0.72 -26.77 21.75
C ARG A 896 -0.27 -26.94 20.61
N TYR A 897 0.20 -27.33 19.43
CA TYR A 897 -0.58 -27.38 18.19
C TYR A 897 -0.57 -28.79 17.59
N LEU A 898 -1.74 -29.37 17.36
CA LEU A 898 -1.92 -30.59 16.56
C LEU A 898 -2.87 -30.31 15.40
N GLU A 899 -2.41 -30.56 14.19
CA GLU A 899 -3.24 -30.50 13.00
C GLU A 899 -3.34 -31.89 12.39
N ILE A 900 -4.56 -32.36 12.15
CA ILE A 900 -4.85 -33.64 11.52
C ILE A 900 -5.78 -33.36 10.34
N GLY A 901 -5.31 -33.65 9.14
CA GLY A 901 -6.03 -33.43 7.90
C GLY A 901 -6.05 -34.67 7.02
N TYR A 902 -7.16 -34.97 6.35
CA TYR A 902 -7.22 -36.01 5.33
C TYR A 902 -6.64 -37.36 5.79
N CYS A 903 -6.95 -37.79 7.01
CA CYS A 903 -6.53 -39.09 7.57
C CYS A 903 -7.75 -40.00 7.66
N GLY A 904 -8.02 -40.78 6.61
CA GLY A 904 -9.26 -41.55 6.47
C GLY A 904 -9.49 -42.65 7.51
N SER A 905 -8.43 -43.36 7.92
CA SER A 905 -8.55 -44.54 8.81
C SER A 905 -8.32 -44.25 10.28
N LEU A 906 -8.05 -43.00 10.68
CA LEU A 906 -7.69 -42.68 12.06
C LEU A 906 -8.94 -42.70 12.96
N GLU A 907 -9.08 -43.73 13.79
CA GLU A 907 -10.30 -43.99 14.57
C GLU A 907 -10.38 -43.18 15.87
N SER A 908 -9.23 -42.78 16.44
CA SER A 908 -9.17 -42.11 17.75
C SER A 908 -7.90 -41.30 17.96
N LEU A 909 -7.96 -40.36 18.91
CA LEU A 909 -6.78 -39.68 19.48
C LEU A 909 -6.36 -40.42 20.76
N PRO A 910 -5.11 -40.24 21.26
CA PRO A 910 -4.69 -40.78 22.53
C PRO A 910 -5.30 -39.97 23.69
N GLU A 911 -6.61 -40.06 23.85
CA GLU A 911 -7.44 -39.14 24.65
C GLU A 911 -7.05 -39.10 26.14
N ASP A 912 -6.61 -40.23 26.70
CA ASP A 912 -6.19 -40.35 28.11
C ASP A 912 -4.74 -39.91 28.34
N HIS A 913 -4.02 -39.57 27.26
CA HIS A 913 -2.57 -39.34 27.26
C HIS A 913 -2.18 -38.09 26.43
N LEU A 914 -3.02 -37.05 26.45
CA LEU A 914 -2.72 -35.75 25.85
C LEU A 914 -1.90 -34.87 26.83
N PRO A 915 -0.88 -34.13 26.36
CA PRO A 915 -0.09 -33.26 27.22
C PRO A 915 -0.89 -32.03 27.69
N SER A 916 -0.62 -31.56 28.92
CA SER A 916 -1.31 -30.40 29.50
C SER A 916 -0.98 -29.06 28.84
N SER A 917 0.04 -29.00 27.99
CA SER A 917 0.50 -27.81 27.26
C SER A 917 -0.35 -27.47 26.02
N PHE A 918 -1.38 -28.27 25.74
CA PHE A 918 -2.08 -28.28 24.46
C PHE A 918 -3.04 -27.10 24.33
N GLU A 919 -2.81 -26.25 23.32
CA GLU A 919 -3.54 -24.99 23.10
C GLU A 919 -4.56 -25.10 21.96
N PHE A 920 -4.25 -25.88 20.92
CA PHE A 920 -5.01 -25.91 19.68
C PHE A 920 -5.03 -27.29 19.01
N LEU A 921 -6.23 -27.76 18.66
CA LEU A 921 -6.46 -28.99 17.90
C LEU A 921 -7.27 -28.66 16.64
N THR A 922 -6.78 -29.07 15.47
CA THR A 922 -7.52 -28.98 14.20
C THR A 922 -7.71 -30.37 13.59
N ILE A 923 -8.96 -30.68 13.22
CA ILE A 923 -9.35 -31.90 12.52
C ILE A 923 -10.10 -31.50 11.24
N ARG A 924 -9.57 -31.92 10.08
CA ARG A 924 -10.13 -31.59 8.76
C ARG A 924 -10.21 -32.81 7.86
N ASN A 925 -11.35 -33.04 7.23
CA ASN A 925 -11.55 -34.13 6.28
C ASN A 925 -11.09 -35.50 6.84
N CYS A 926 -11.35 -35.75 8.12
CA CYS A 926 -11.03 -37.01 8.81
C CYS A 926 -12.34 -37.66 9.30
N PRO A 927 -13.01 -38.48 8.48
CA PRO A 927 -14.41 -38.86 8.69
C PRO A 927 -14.66 -39.56 10.04
N LEU A 928 -13.78 -40.49 10.45
CA LEU A 928 -13.92 -41.24 11.69
C LEU A 928 -13.71 -40.37 12.94
N LEU A 929 -12.71 -39.48 12.93
CA LEU A 929 -12.49 -38.52 14.03
C LEU A 929 -13.59 -37.47 14.09
N GLU A 930 -14.01 -36.95 12.94
CA GLU A 930 -15.08 -35.97 12.85
C GLU A 930 -16.39 -36.53 13.41
N GLU A 931 -16.77 -37.76 13.05
CA GLU A 931 -17.94 -38.44 13.59
C GLU A 931 -17.82 -38.66 15.11
N ARG A 932 -16.66 -39.10 15.59
CA ARG A 932 -16.38 -39.35 17.01
C ARG A 932 -16.55 -38.11 17.89
N TYR A 933 -16.20 -36.92 17.36
CA TYR A 933 -16.24 -35.65 18.11
C TYR A 933 -17.39 -34.71 17.71
N GLN A 934 -18.21 -35.07 16.72
CA GLN A 934 -19.22 -34.20 16.09
C GLN A 934 -20.23 -33.57 17.05
N ASN A 935 -20.57 -34.28 18.13
CA ASN A 935 -21.75 -33.95 18.94
C ASN A 935 -21.49 -33.06 20.16
N GLN A 936 -20.24 -32.63 20.42
CA GLN A 936 -19.83 -31.76 21.56
C GLN A 936 -20.33 -32.18 22.97
N LYS A 937 -20.95 -33.36 23.09
CA LYS A 937 -21.68 -33.86 24.28
C LYS A 937 -21.48 -35.36 24.52
N GLY A 938 -20.59 -36.00 23.75
CA GLY A 938 -20.29 -37.44 23.86
C GLY A 938 -19.19 -37.76 24.89
N LYS A 939 -19.12 -39.02 25.33
CA LYS A 939 -18.10 -39.54 26.28
C LYS A 939 -16.65 -39.25 25.86
N TYR A 940 -16.39 -39.13 24.56
CA TYR A 940 -15.05 -38.84 24.03
C TYR A 940 -14.76 -37.34 23.95
N TRP A 941 -15.79 -36.49 23.80
CA TRP A 941 -15.64 -35.04 23.79
C TRP A 941 -15.10 -34.53 25.13
N SER A 942 -15.60 -35.06 26.26
CA SER A 942 -15.12 -34.67 27.59
C SER A 942 -13.62 -34.90 27.81
N LYS A 943 -13.02 -35.82 27.04
CA LYS A 943 -11.58 -36.07 27.11
C LYS A 943 -10.73 -35.05 26.38
N ILE A 944 -11.29 -34.32 25.40
CA ILE A 944 -10.58 -33.27 24.65
C ILE A 944 -11.07 -31.85 24.99
N ALA A 945 -12.22 -31.72 25.66
CA ALA A 945 -12.84 -30.44 26.00
C ALA A 945 -12.00 -29.52 26.91
N HIS A 946 -10.92 -30.04 27.50
CA HIS A 946 -9.97 -29.22 28.26
C HIS A 946 -9.04 -28.37 27.38
N ILE A 947 -9.03 -28.62 26.06
CA ILE A 947 -8.21 -27.88 25.09
C ILE A 947 -8.86 -26.52 24.81
N PRO A 948 -8.13 -25.39 24.91
CA PRO A 948 -8.69 -24.05 24.76
C PRO A 948 -9.36 -23.74 23.42
N SER A 949 -8.97 -24.42 22.35
CA SER A 949 -9.53 -24.16 21.02
C SER A 949 -9.45 -25.41 20.14
N ILE A 950 -10.63 -25.84 19.66
CA ILE A 950 -10.78 -27.05 18.84
C ILE A 950 -11.47 -26.65 17.54
N SER A 951 -10.87 -26.95 16.39
CA SER A 951 -11.46 -26.74 15.07
C SER A 951 -11.77 -28.08 14.42
N ILE A 952 -13.04 -28.33 14.08
CA ILE A 952 -13.49 -29.55 13.40
C ILE A 952 -14.33 -29.15 12.19
N LYS A 953 -14.03 -29.66 10.99
CA LYS A 953 -14.73 -29.26 9.74
C LYS A 953 -14.74 -27.74 9.48
N ASP A 954 -13.65 -27.05 9.86
CA ASP A 954 -13.53 -25.59 9.82
C ASP A 954 -14.51 -24.83 10.74
N GLU A 955 -15.23 -25.54 11.62
CA GLU A 955 -15.99 -24.94 12.72
C GLU A 955 -15.10 -24.84 13.96
N VAL A 956 -14.86 -23.60 14.42
CA VAL A 956 -14.08 -23.33 15.63
C VAL A 956 -15.00 -23.40 16.85
N ILE A 957 -14.66 -24.31 17.76
CA ILE A 957 -15.31 -24.57 19.04
C ILE A 957 -14.37 -24.02 20.12
N ILE A 958 -14.78 -22.93 20.77
CA ILE A 958 -14.04 -22.24 21.85
C ILE A 958 -14.74 -22.53 23.17
#